data_AF-A0A7S2WGX6-F1
#
_entry.id   AF-A0A7S2WGX6-F1
#
_cell.length_a   1.000
_cell.length_b   1.000
_cell.length_c   1.000
_cell.angle_alpha   90.00
_cell.angle_beta   90.00
_cell.angle_gamma   90.00
#
_symmetry.space_group_name_H-M   'P 1'
#
loop_
_entity.id
_entity.type
_entity.pdbx_description
1 polymer ?
#
loop_
_entity_poly.entity_id
_entity_poly.type
_entity_poly.pdbx_seq_one_letter_code
_entity_poly.pdbx_strand_id
1 'polypeptide(L)'
;MHAGFRAFSRCFVRGKMTQVLNVAEKPSIAKTIAGILSNNNSNRANGLSKYNPLYRFNCAFAVEGLFPQQNFNMVMTSVSGHLKGFDFGANHRNWQSCSPQALFDAPIQQTVLETNKQIARTLERESAGKQLLIIWTDCDREGEAIGQEIADTCRSKAPNIIVKRARFSVANGAEIWNAVRNLVDINQREVDAVNARAEIDLRIGAAFTRLQTLRLRERFAQLDQTMSFGPCQFPTLGFVVDRYDDIQSFVPEEFWKIDMSWQSEDGNEKCDFLWERQRLYDRLACATLYEMCVEAGTGVITSVLQKPKSKWRPLPLSTVELQVACSKYLRISSQDTMAAAERLYQKGLISYPRTETDSFAASFDLRSFVNLQRQSPQWGQYAGMLLDENGFREPRQGRKNDEAHPPIHPTQYVAQFENDNQKRVYEYVVRHYLACCSQDAKGSETTVSVELGGEQFLARGLQVLERNFLDVYPYTRWGGGNILPAFNQGDIFHPSSLEMKSGVTTPPELLTEVDLIRLMDRHGIGTDATIQDHIKTILTREYAVKNNGKFSPTTLGHALVQGYSRIGHELVISKPETRASMERDFALICQGQKQKQQVVDDVVNTFREVYASTVNRMDVMYAAIGEHFDPGDDNGDG
;
A
#
# COMPACT_ATOMS: atom_id res chain seq x y z
N MET A 1 -47.32 24.72 50.37
CA MET A 1 -46.32 24.49 51.44
C MET A 1 -45.15 23.75 50.79
N HIS A 2 -44.15 24.43 50.24
CA HIS A 2 -42.93 24.96 50.88
C HIS A 2 -41.83 23.91 51.17
N ALA A 3 -40.61 24.30 50.74
CA ALA A 3 -39.27 23.81 51.05
C ALA A 3 -38.80 22.54 50.29
N GLY A 4 -37.68 22.52 49.57
CA GLY A 4 -36.65 23.55 49.40
C GLY A 4 -35.68 23.23 48.27
N PHE A 5 -35.66 24.12 47.27
CA PHE A 5 -34.54 24.31 46.36
C PHE A 5 -33.42 25.03 47.13
N ARG A 6 -32.30 24.35 47.42
CA ARG A 6 -31.08 25.04 47.86
C ARG A 6 -30.27 25.44 46.63
N ALA A 7 -30.28 26.74 46.38
CA ALA A 7 -29.38 27.44 45.47
C ALA A 7 -27.92 27.13 45.80
N PHE A 8 -27.18 26.58 44.84
CA PHE A 8 -25.74 26.74 44.79
C PHE A 8 -25.46 28.18 44.31
N SER A 9 -25.28 29.07 45.28
CA SER A 9 -24.81 30.43 45.04
C SER A 9 -23.50 30.41 44.26
N ARG A 10 -23.50 31.14 43.14
CA ARG A 10 -22.33 31.59 42.38
C ARG A 10 -21.34 32.25 43.34
N CYS A 11 -20.27 31.52 43.66
CA CYS A 11 -19.00 32.15 44.00
C CYS A 11 -18.21 32.23 42.68
N PHE A 12 -18.18 33.42 42.07
CA PHE A 12 -17.30 33.72 40.94
C PHE A 12 -15.85 33.78 41.46
N VAL A 13 -15.29 32.62 41.76
CA VAL A 13 -13.85 32.44 41.85
C VAL A 13 -13.33 32.75 40.45
N ARG A 14 -12.34 33.64 40.31
CA ARG A 14 -11.57 33.82 39.06
C ARG A 14 -11.30 32.44 38.45
N GLY A 15 -12.05 32.09 37.40
CA GLY A 15 -12.12 30.72 36.90
C GLY A 15 -10.75 30.25 36.46
N LYS A 16 -10.19 29.25 37.13
CA LYS A 16 -8.94 28.60 36.69
C LYS A 16 -9.19 28.07 35.29
N MET A 17 -8.46 28.59 34.29
CA MET A 17 -8.54 28.10 32.92
C MET A 17 -8.27 26.59 32.90
N THR A 18 -9.12 25.85 32.20
CA THR A 18 -8.98 24.41 32.00
C THR A 18 -7.64 24.13 31.33
N GLN A 19 -6.86 23.25 31.94
CA GLN A 19 -5.52 22.88 31.50
C GLN A 19 -5.60 21.64 30.62
N VAL A 20 -5.12 21.75 29.39
CA VAL A 20 -5.23 20.71 28.36
C VAL A 20 -3.84 20.27 27.90
N LEU A 21 -3.59 18.97 27.90
CA LEU A 21 -2.46 18.35 27.22
C LEU A 21 -2.92 17.87 25.83
N ASN A 22 -2.12 18.14 24.81
CA ASN A 22 -2.37 17.73 23.44
C ASN A 22 -1.14 16.98 22.95
N VAL A 23 -1.33 15.80 22.36
CA VAL A 23 -0.21 14.94 21.94
C VAL A 23 -0.43 14.47 20.52
N ALA A 24 0.42 14.89 19.60
CA ALA A 24 0.44 14.41 18.22
C ALA A 24 1.42 13.24 18.03
N GLU A 25 1.32 12.54 16.91
CA GLU A 25 2.21 11.39 16.62
C GLU A 25 3.66 11.79 16.36
N LYS A 26 3.88 12.98 15.78
CA LYS A 26 5.20 13.45 15.32
C LYS A 26 5.42 14.93 15.66
N PRO A 27 6.69 15.37 15.87
CA PRO A 27 7.00 16.76 16.19
C PRO A 27 6.53 17.78 15.14
N SER A 28 6.58 17.41 13.86
CA SER A 28 6.13 18.26 12.74
C SER A 28 4.63 18.55 12.84
N ILE A 29 3.81 17.52 13.05
CA ILE A 29 2.35 17.65 13.21
C ILE A 29 2.00 18.47 14.46
N ALA A 30 2.64 18.21 15.59
CA ALA A 30 2.43 19.01 16.81
C ALA A 30 2.71 20.50 16.58
N LYS A 31 3.78 20.84 15.86
CA LYS A 31 4.11 22.22 15.50
C LYS A 31 3.02 22.84 14.63
N THR A 32 2.55 22.14 13.60
CA THR A 32 1.51 22.61 12.67
C THR A 32 0.20 22.87 13.40
N ILE A 33 -0.28 21.92 14.20
CA ILE A 33 -1.54 22.05 14.96
C ILE A 33 -1.43 23.19 15.99
N ALA A 34 -0.31 23.28 16.72
CA ALA A 34 -0.07 24.39 17.63
C ALA A 34 -0.09 25.74 16.90
N GLY A 35 0.54 25.83 15.72
CA GLY A 35 0.53 27.04 14.88
C GLY A 35 -0.89 27.45 14.48
N ILE A 36 -1.71 26.49 14.03
CA ILE A 36 -3.12 26.74 13.65
C ILE A 36 -3.93 27.23 14.85
N LEU A 37 -3.96 26.47 15.95
CA LEU A 37 -4.82 26.77 17.09
C LEU A 37 -4.38 28.01 17.89
N SER A 38 -3.11 28.40 17.78
CA SER A 38 -2.57 29.61 18.41
C SER A 38 -2.50 30.83 17.50
N ASN A 39 -2.89 30.71 16.22
CA ASN A 39 -2.60 31.73 15.19
C ASN A 39 -1.12 32.13 15.17
N ASN A 40 -0.23 31.14 15.23
CA ASN A 40 1.23 31.25 15.33
C ASN A 40 1.76 31.99 16.57
N ASN A 41 0.94 32.17 17.60
CA ASN A 41 1.31 32.85 18.85
C ASN A 41 1.63 31.87 20.01
N SER A 42 2.15 30.69 19.70
CA SER A 42 2.57 29.71 20.71
C SER A 42 3.96 29.97 21.25
N ASN A 43 4.15 29.80 22.56
CA ASN A 43 5.47 29.82 23.20
C ASN A 43 6.09 28.41 23.15
N ARG A 44 7.26 28.28 22.52
CA ARG A 44 7.99 27.01 22.46
C ARG A 44 8.86 26.81 23.70
N ALA A 45 8.71 25.66 24.35
CA ALA A 45 9.54 25.20 25.46
C ALA A 45 10.13 23.82 25.16
N ASN A 46 11.17 23.43 25.91
CA ASN A 46 11.82 22.13 25.75
C ASN A 46 11.13 21.04 26.60
N GLY A 47 10.92 19.87 26.00
CA GLY A 47 10.63 18.63 26.71
C GLY A 47 11.89 17.99 27.27
N LEU A 48 11.78 16.78 27.83
CA LEU A 48 12.96 16.00 28.22
C LEU A 48 13.63 15.33 27.01
N SER A 49 12.85 15.04 25.95
CA SER A 49 13.39 14.65 24.64
C SER A 49 13.80 15.89 23.86
N LYS A 50 15.00 15.86 23.26
CA LYS A 50 15.52 16.95 22.40
C LYS A 50 14.65 17.19 21.17
N TYR A 51 13.98 16.15 20.67
CA TYR A 51 13.27 16.17 19.39
C TYR A 51 11.77 16.48 19.52
N ASN A 52 11.21 16.42 20.73
CA ASN A 52 9.78 16.58 21.00
C ASN A 52 9.54 17.83 21.87
N PRO A 53 9.46 19.03 21.27
CA PRO A 53 9.23 20.25 22.02
C PRO A 53 7.80 20.33 22.59
N LEU A 54 7.61 21.32 23.47
CA LEU A 54 6.33 21.73 24.00
C LEU A 54 5.93 23.07 23.36
N TYR A 55 4.66 23.25 23.03
CA TYR A 55 4.09 24.50 22.56
C TYR A 55 2.96 24.91 23.51
N ARG A 56 3.12 26.05 24.19
CA ARG A 56 2.17 26.56 25.18
C ARG A 56 1.42 27.76 24.61
N PHE A 57 0.09 27.75 24.69
CA PHE A 57 -0.75 28.83 24.19
C PHE A 57 -2.13 28.82 24.85
N ASN A 58 -2.84 29.94 24.77
CA ASN A 58 -4.26 30.00 25.12
C ASN A 58 -5.10 29.87 23.87
N CYS A 59 -6.21 29.15 23.94
CA CYS A 59 -7.12 28.97 22.81
C CYS A 59 -8.56 28.98 23.31
N ALA A 60 -9.45 29.69 22.60
CA ALA A 60 -10.86 29.82 22.96
C ALA A 60 -11.73 28.97 22.03
N PHE A 61 -12.44 27.99 22.58
CA PHE A 61 -13.39 27.17 21.83
C PHE A 61 -14.44 26.57 22.76
N ALA A 62 -15.46 25.95 22.17
CA ALA A 62 -16.37 25.04 22.84
C ALA A 62 -16.03 23.62 22.38
N VAL A 63 -16.24 22.65 23.27
CA VAL A 63 -16.20 21.23 22.94
C VAL A 63 -17.61 20.70 23.12
N GLU A 64 -18.20 20.21 22.04
CA GLU A 64 -19.58 19.74 22.06
C GLU A 64 -19.79 18.69 23.17
N GLY A 65 -20.84 18.88 23.98
CA GLY A 65 -21.20 17.97 25.08
C GLY A 65 -20.26 17.96 26.31
N LEU A 66 -19.09 18.63 26.26
CA LEU A 66 -18.07 18.55 27.32
C LEU A 66 -17.77 19.90 27.98
N PHE A 67 -17.56 20.94 27.17
CA PHE A 67 -17.14 22.24 27.67
C PHE A 67 -17.82 23.37 26.89
N PRO A 68 -18.47 24.33 27.56
CA PRO A 68 -18.97 25.53 26.88
C PRO A 68 -17.80 26.37 26.34
N GLN A 69 -18.12 27.37 25.52
CA GLN A 69 -17.13 28.32 25.03
C GLN A 69 -16.32 28.91 26.19
N GLN A 70 -15.02 28.60 26.25
CA GLN A 70 -14.11 29.09 27.28
C GLN A 70 -12.68 29.17 26.77
N ASN A 71 -11.80 29.79 27.56
CA ASN A 71 -10.36 29.79 27.31
C ASN A 71 -9.70 28.56 27.94
N PHE A 72 -8.97 27.82 27.11
CA PHE A 72 -8.13 26.69 27.51
C PHE A 72 -6.66 27.09 27.53
N ASN A 73 -5.92 26.59 28.53
CA ASN A 73 -4.47 26.64 28.54
C ASN A 73 -3.92 25.34 27.93
N MET A 74 -3.43 25.47 26.69
CA MET A 74 -3.02 24.35 25.86
C MET A 74 -1.52 24.11 26.02
N VAL A 75 -1.15 22.85 26.23
CA VAL A 75 0.21 22.35 26.08
C VAL A 75 0.19 21.32 24.97
N MET A 76 0.77 21.63 23.81
CA MET A 76 0.90 20.73 22.69
C MET A 76 2.30 20.13 22.66
N THR A 77 2.38 18.81 22.49
CA THR A 77 3.64 18.07 22.30
C THR A 77 3.42 16.90 21.36
N SER A 78 4.41 16.01 21.25
CA SER A 78 4.35 14.86 20.37
C SER A 78 5.08 13.65 20.93
N VAL A 79 4.70 12.48 20.43
CA VAL A 79 5.55 11.29 20.44
C VAL A 79 6.37 11.22 19.14
N SER A 80 6.96 10.06 18.86
CA SER A 80 7.74 9.80 17.65
C SER A 80 7.34 8.41 17.09
N GLY A 81 6.05 8.23 16.80
CA GLY A 81 5.44 6.92 16.57
C GLY A 81 5.10 6.20 17.88
N HIS A 82 5.07 4.86 17.86
CA HIS A 82 4.83 4.03 19.05
C HIS A 82 5.73 4.41 20.22
N LEU A 83 5.10 4.67 21.36
CA LEU A 83 5.74 4.97 22.63
C LEU A 83 6.17 3.68 23.34
N LYS A 84 5.35 2.63 23.22
CA LYS A 84 5.55 1.33 23.84
C LYS A 84 5.75 0.24 22.78
N GLY A 85 6.29 -0.89 23.20
CA GLY A 85 6.37 -2.11 22.40
C GLY A 85 6.02 -3.33 23.23
N PHE A 86 5.55 -4.37 22.55
CA PHE A 86 5.36 -5.70 23.13
C PHE A 86 6.71 -6.42 23.18
N ASP A 87 7.04 -7.00 24.33
CA ASP A 87 8.18 -7.89 24.50
C ASP A 87 7.82 -8.96 25.53
N PHE A 88 8.58 -10.06 25.54
CA PHE A 88 8.41 -11.09 26.55
C PHE A 88 8.96 -10.64 27.91
N GLY A 89 8.48 -11.29 28.98
CA GLY A 89 9.08 -11.17 30.32
C GLY A 89 10.57 -11.53 30.35
N ALA A 90 11.29 -11.07 31.39
CA ALA A 90 12.74 -11.29 31.52
C ALA A 90 13.17 -12.77 31.39
N ASN A 91 12.33 -13.70 31.84
CA ASN A 91 12.59 -15.15 31.78
C ASN A 91 12.52 -15.74 30.35
N HIS A 92 11.94 -15.03 29.38
CA HIS A 92 11.72 -15.53 28.01
C HIS A 92 12.40 -14.65 26.94
N ARG A 93 12.88 -13.46 27.33
CA ARG A 93 13.49 -12.48 26.42
C ARG A 93 14.81 -12.97 25.83
N ASN A 94 15.65 -13.63 26.61
CA ASN A 94 16.91 -14.19 26.11
C ASN A 94 16.63 -15.48 25.32
N TRP A 95 17.33 -15.67 24.21
CA TRP A 95 17.15 -16.82 23.33
C TRP A 95 17.50 -18.15 24.01
N GLN A 96 18.43 -18.13 24.97
CA GLN A 96 18.85 -19.32 25.72
C GLN A 96 18.05 -19.54 27.01
N SER A 97 17.18 -18.60 27.41
CA SER A 97 16.50 -18.69 28.70
C SER A 97 15.24 -19.58 28.68
N CYS A 98 14.75 -19.96 27.50
CA CYS A 98 13.59 -20.83 27.35
C CYS A 98 13.63 -21.56 25.99
N SER A 99 12.89 -22.66 25.87
CA SER A 99 12.67 -23.28 24.56
C SER A 99 11.85 -22.35 23.67
N PRO A 100 12.09 -22.31 22.34
CA PRO A 100 11.30 -21.44 21.47
C PRO A 100 9.80 -21.78 21.46
N GLN A 101 9.43 -23.04 21.70
CA GLN A 101 8.05 -23.47 21.86
C GLN A 101 7.34 -22.78 23.04
N ALA A 102 8.04 -22.49 24.14
CA ALA A 102 7.44 -21.82 25.29
C ALA A 102 6.95 -20.38 24.96
N LEU A 103 7.43 -19.78 23.87
CA LEU A 103 7.05 -18.42 23.47
C LEU A 103 5.60 -18.29 22.99
N PHE A 104 4.95 -19.40 22.60
CA PHE A 104 3.53 -19.38 22.26
C PHE A 104 2.67 -19.01 23.47
N ASP A 105 3.07 -19.41 24.68
CA ASP A 105 2.30 -19.21 25.92
C ASP A 105 2.96 -18.19 26.87
N ALA A 106 4.20 -17.77 26.58
CA ALA A 106 4.94 -16.85 27.43
C ALA A 106 4.16 -15.54 27.65
N PRO A 107 4.19 -14.99 28.88
CA PRO A 107 3.55 -13.72 29.16
C PRO A 107 4.26 -12.59 28.42
N ILE A 108 3.46 -11.74 27.76
CA ILE A 108 3.92 -10.56 27.05
C ILE A 108 3.61 -9.34 27.90
N GLN A 109 4.53 -8.39 27.89
CA GLN A 109 4.41 -7.11 28.56
C GLN A 109 4.56 -5.99 27.52
N GLN A 110 3.72 -4.97 27.65
CA GLN A 110 3.86 -3.74 26.87
C GLN A 110 4.66 -2.73 27.68
N THR A 111 5.85 -2.37 27.21
CA THR A 111 6.77 -1.49 27.96
C THR A 111 7.21 -0.31 27.11
N VAL A 112 7.53 0.82 27.76
CA VAL A 112 8.05 2.01 27.08
C VAL A 112 9.38 1.65 26.42
N LEU A 113 9.50 1.94 25.13
CA LEU A 113 10.73 1.70 24.39
C LEU A 113 11.88 2.52 24.97
N GLU A 114 13.08 1.95 25.02
CA GLU A 114 14.27 2.59 25.60
C GLU A 114 14.53 3.99 25.00
N THR A 115 14.40 4.10 23.69
CA THR A 115 14.53 5.34 22.92
C THR A 115 13.48 6.40 23.29
N ASN A 116 12.35 5.99 23.86
CA ASN A 116 11.18 6.83 24.13
C ASN A 116 10.97 7.15 25.61
N LYS A 117 11.84 6.68 26.51
CA LYS A 117 11.75 6.96 27.97
C LYS A 117 11.67 8.45 28.30
N GLN A 118 12.41 9.30 27.58
CA GLN A 118 12.37 10.74 27.79
C GLN A 118 11.04 11.36 27.35
N ILE A 119 10.43 10.83 26.29
CA ILE A 119 9.10 11.24 25.81
C ILE A 119 8.06 10.85 26.85
N ALA A 120 8.04 9.58 27.30
CA ALA A 120 7.11 9.10 28.32
C ALA A 120 7.17 9.92 29.62
N ARG A 121 8.38 10.19 30.13
CA ARG A 121 8.58 11.07 31.31
C ARG A 121 8.08 12.50 31.08
N THR A 122 8.14 13.02 29.85
CA THR A 122 7.58 14.32 29.51
C THR A 122 6.04 14.28 29.57
N LEU A 123 5.42 13.22 29.03
CA LEU A 123 3.97 13.04 29.09
C LEU A 123 3.47 12.89 30.54
N GLU A 124 4.15 12.08 31.34
CA GLU A 124 3.89 11.93 32.78
C GLU A 124 3.98 13.28 33.52
N ARG A 125 5.01 14.08 33.23
CA ARG A 125 5.19 15.40 33.85
C ARG A 125 4.10 16.39 33.42
N GLU A 126 3.81 16.48 32.13
CA GLU A 126 2.89 17.50 31.60
C GLU A 126 1.42 17.11 31.78
N SER A 127 1.09 15.84 32.01
CA SER A 127 -0.27 15.38 32.33
C SER A 127 -0.66 15.68 33.78
N ALA A 128 0.31 15.78 34.69
CA ALA A 128 0.05 16.12 36.08
C ALA A 128 -0.69 17.47 36.20
N GLY A 129 -1.88 17.45 36.80
CA GLY A 129 -2.72 18.64 36.98
C GLY A 129 -3.51 19.10 35.75
N LYS A 130 -3.51 18.33 34.65
CA LYS A 130 -4.35 18.57 33.47
C LYS A 130 -5.72 17.91 33.65
N GLN A 131 -6.76 18.56 33.15
CA GLN A 131 -8.13 18.05 33.18
C GLN A 131 -8.46 17.25 31.92
N LEU A 132 -7.88 17.63 30.77
CA LEU A 132 -8.17 17.06 29.46
C LEU A 132 -6.87 16.70 28.73
N LEU A 133 -6.86 15.51 28.14
CA LEU A 133 -5.88 15.04 27.17
C LEU A 133 -6.58 14.91 25.82
N ILE A 134 -6.06 15.59 24.80
CA ILE A 134 -6.52 15.45 23.42
C ILE A 134 -5.45 14.72 22.61
N ILE A 135 -5.83 13.59 22.03
CA ILE A 135 -5.00 12.78 21.14
C ILE A 135 -5.13 13.31 19.71
N TRP A 136 -3.98 13.62 19.11
CA TRP A 136 -3.81 14.17 17.76
C TRP A 136 -2.89 13.27 16.90
N THR A 137 -2.90 11.96 17.15
CA THR A 137 -2.19 10.98 16.32
C THR A 137 -2.81 10.91 14.92
N ASP A 138 -2.13 10.31 13.94
CA ASP A 138 -2.71 10.16 12.61
C ASP A 138 -3.98 9.29 12.69
N CYS A 139 -4.97 9.49 11.81
CA CYS A 139 -6.31 8.87 11.96
C CYS A 139 -6.44 7.48 11.32
N ASP A 140 -5.39 6.67 11.44
CA ASP A 140 -5.39 5.24 11.10
C ASP A 140 -5.41 4.36 12.37
N ARG A 141 -5.41 3.04 12.15
CA ARG A 141 -5.46 2.05 13.25
C ARG A 141 -4.21 2.16 14.14
N GLU A 142 -3.04 2.35 13.55
CA GLU A 142 -1.77 2.52 14.28
C GLU A 142 -1.82 3.78 15.16
N GLY A 143 -2.33 4.90 14.63
CA GLY A 143 -2.51 6.14 15.37
C GLY A 143 -3.49 6.01 16.53
N GLU A 144 -4.56 5.20 16.43
CA GLU A 144 -5.42 4.89 17.59
C GLU A 144 -4.65 4.11 18.68
N ALA A 145 -3.86 3.10 18.30
CA ALA A 145 -3.05 2.34 19.25
C ALA A 145 -2.01 3.21 19.96
N ILE A 146 -1.31 4.07 19.22
CA ILE A 146 -0.39 5.08 19.79
C ILE A 146 -1.14 6.03 20.72
N GLY A 147 -2.35 6.44 20.34
CA GLY A 147 -3.26 7.24 21.15
C GLY A 147 -3.55 6.60 22.52
N GLN A 148 -3.83 5.30 22.52
CA GLN A 148 -4.04 4.54 23.76
C GLN A 148 -2.75 4.46 24.60
N GLU A 149 -1.59 4.23 23.99
CA GLU A 149 -0.30 4.21 24.70
C GLU A 149 0.00 5.52 25.41
N ILE A 150 -0.30 6.65 24.75
CA ILE A 150 -0.20 8.00 25.33
C ILE A 150 -1.18 8.13 26.51
N ALA A 151 -2.44 7.73 26.31
CA ALA A 151 -3.49 7.82 27.33
C ALA A 151 -3.11 7.05 28.60
N ASP A 152 -2.66 5.81 28.47
CA ASP A 152 -2.21 4.97 29.58
C ASP A 152 -1.01 5.60 30.32
N THR A 153 -0.05 6.13 29.55
CA THR A 153 1.15 6.77 30.12
C THR A 153 0.76 8.01 30.93
N CYS A 154 -0.15 8.83 30.43
CA CYS A 154 -0.66 10.01 31.16
C CYS A 154 -1.48 9.63 32.39
N ARG A 155 -2.36 8.62 32.27
CA ARG A 155 -3.20 8.13 33.38
C ARG A 155 -2.38 7.59 34.56
N SER A 156 -1.15 7.11 34.32
CA SER A 156 -0.24 6.70 35.40
C SER A 156 0.08 7.82 36.41
N LYS A 157 0.00 9.10 36.00
CA LYS A 157 0.20 10.28 36.86
C LYS A 157 -1.06 11.14 37.03
N ALA A 158 -2.03 11.02 36.13
CA ALA A 158 -3.31 11.72 36.18
C ALA A 158 -4.48 10.74 35.93
N PRO A 159 -4.87 9.89 36.90
CA PRO A 159 -5.85 8.81 36.69
C PRO A 159 -7.22 9.29 36.21
N ASN A 160 -7.62 10.50 36.62
CA ASN A 160 -8.91 11.10 36.32
C ASN A 160 -8.86 12.06 35.10
N ILE A 161 -7.78 12.07 34.33
CA ILE A 161 -7.70 12.91 33.13
C ILE A 161 -8.74 12.45 32.11
N ILE A 162 -9.54 13.38 31.61
CA ILE A 162 -10.48 13.11 30.52
C ILE A 162 -9.65 12.91 29.26
N VAL A 163 -9.82 11.79 28.57
CA VAL A 163 -9.10 11.50 27.32
C VAL A 163 -10.09 11.62 26.16
N LYS A 164 -9.70 12.37 25.13
CA LYS A 164 -10.49 12.57 23.92
C LYS A 164 -9.60 12.51 22.68
N ARG A 165 -10.22 12.21 21.54
CA ARG A 165 -9.59 11.97 20.25
C ARG A 165 -10.08 13.00 19.23
N ALA A 166 -9.15 13.70 18.59
CA ALA A 166 -9.43 14.59 17.47
C ALA A 166 -9.29 13.83 16.14
N ARG A 167 -10.28 13.88 15.24
CA ARG A 167 -10.25 13.21 13.92
C ARG A 167 -10.07 14.21 12.79
N PHE A 168 -9.09 13.97 11.92
CA PHE A 168 -8.73 14.83 10.78
C PHE A 168 -8.03 14.01 9.69
N SER A 169 -8.14 14.46 8.44
CA SER A 169 -7.48 13.87 7.26
C SER A 169 -6.38 14.77 6.69
N VAL A 170 -6.41 16.05 7.03
CA VAL A 170 -5.49 17.09 6.60
C VAL A 170 -5.17 18.01 7.78
N ALA A 171 -3.90 18.32 7.99
CA ALA A 171 -3.47 19.25 9.03
C ALA A 171 -3.65 20.73 8.59
N ASN A 172 -4.86 21.13 8.17
CA ASN A 172 -5.20 22.50 7.77
C ASN A 172 -6.11 23.21 8.79
N GLY A 173 -6.28 24.53 8.64
CA GLY A 173 -7.05 25.34 9.58
C GLY A 173 -8.49 24.86 9.79
N ALA A 174 -9.23 24.63 8.71
CA ALA A 174 -10.64 24.26 8.76
C ALA A 174 -10.85 22.90 9.45
N GLU A 175 -10.07 21.88 9.06
CA GLU A 175 -10.18 20.53 9.63
C GLU A 175 -9.76 20.48 11.09
N ILE A 176 -8.66 21.14 11.47
CA ILE A 176 -8.18 21.14 12.85
C ILE A 176 -9.18 21.85 13.78
N TRP A 177 -9.79 22.95 13.34
CA TRP A 177 -10.85 23.61 14.09
C TRP A 177 -12.12 22.76 14.20
N ASN A 178 -12.48 22.02 13.16
CA ASN A 178 -13.59 21.07 13.22
C ASN A 178 -13.29 19.93 14.20
N ALA A 179 -12.08 19.37 14.14
CA ALA A 179 -11.64 18.25 14.97
C ALA A 179 -11.64 18.59 16.46
N VAL A 180 -11.15 19.78 16.85
CA VAL A 180 -11.11 20.18 18.28
C VAL A 180 -12.49 20.49 18.87
N ARG A 181 -13.47 20.83 18.04
CA ARG A 181 -14.86 21.11 18.47
C ARG A 181 -15.69 19.83 18.60
N ASN A 182 -15.40 18.84 17.76
CA ASN A 182 -16.11 17.57 17.65
C ASN A 182 -15.25 16.39 18.11
N LEU A 183 -14.80 16.44 19.36
CA LEU A 183 -13.94 15.41 19.93
C LEU A 183 -14.71 14.11 20.21
N VAL A 184 -14.09 12.98 19.88
CA VAL A 184 -14.64 11.63 20.11
C VAL A 184 -13.82 10.86 21.14
N ASP A 185 -14.22 9.63 21.45
CA ASP A 185 -13.42 8.70 22.25
C ASP A 185 -12.46 7.89 21.36
N ILE A 186 -11.39 7.35 21.97
CA ILE A 186 -10.47 6.42 21.29
C ILE A 186 -11.24 5.18 20.87
N ASN A 187 -11.04 4.70 19.65
CA ASN A 187 -11.70 3.48 19.18
C ASN A 187 -10.97 2.25 19.72
N GLN A 188 -11.45 1.70 20.84
CA GLN A 188 -10.82 0.54 21.48
C GLN A 188 -10.76 -0.68 20.56
N ARG A 189 -11.68 -0.82 19.59
CA ARG A 189 -11.67 -1.95 18.65
C ARG A 189 -10.51 -1.88 17.67
N GLU A 190 -10.17 -0.69 17.18
CA GLU A 190 -8.99 -0.48 16.33
C GLU A 190 -7.71 -0.74 17.12
N VAL A 191 -7.65 -0.26 18.37
CA VAL A 191 -6.54 -0.53 19.31
C VAL A 191 -6.36 -2.04 19.52
N ASP A 192 -7.46 -2.76 19.75
CA ASP A 192 -7.45 -4.20 19.98
C ASP A 192 -6.95 -4.97 18.74
N ALA A 193 -7.33 -4.55 17.53
CA ALA A 193 -6.86 -5.15 16.28
C ALA A 193 -5.35 -4.99 16.09
N VAL A 194 -4.81 -3.79 16.32
CA VAL A 194 -3.34 -3.54 16.26
C VAL A 194 -2.62 -4.37 17.31
N ASN A 195 -3.14 -4.39 18.54
CA ASN A 195 -2.55 -5.19 19.62
C ASN A 195 -2.60 -6.69 19.35
N ALA A 196 -3.66 -7.21 18.72
CA ALA A 196 -3.74 -8.61 18.29
C ALA A 196 -2.65 -8.92 17.25
N ARG A 197 -2.51 -8.07 16.22
CA ARG A 197 -1.47 -8.21 15.20
C ARG A 197 -0.08 -8.21 15.82
N ALA A 198 0.23 -7.22 16.65
CA ALA A 198 1.54 -7.09 17.29
C ALA A 198 1.89 -8.30 18.19
N GLU A 199 0.91 -8.81 18.95
CA GLU A 199 1.07 -9.98 19.78
C GLU A 199 1.31 -11.26 18.97
N ILE A 200 0.49 -11.49 17.94
CA ILE A 200 0.61 -12.65 17.06
C ILE A 200 1.96 -12.64 16.31
N ASP A 201 2.31 -11.50 15.72
CA ASP A 201 3.57 -11.33 14.97
C ASP A 201 4.78 -11.53 15.90
N LEU A 202 4.73 -11.08 17.16
CA LEU A 202 5.77 -11.32 18.16
C LEU A 202 5.89 -12.81 18.52
N ARG A 203 4.78 -13.47 18.88
CA ARG A 203 4.76 -14.89 19.30
C ARG A 203 5.30 -15.79 18.20
N ILE A 204 4.68 -15.71 17.02
CA ILE A 204 5.03 -16.55 15.86
C ILE A 204 6.43 -16.19 15.36
N GLY A 205 6.69 -14.89 15.16
CA GLY A 205 7.97 -14.41 14.66
C GLY A 205 9.11 -14.86 15.55
N ALA A 206 9.01 -14.69 16.86
CA ALA A 206 10.06 -15.12 17.79
C ALA A 206 10.21 -16.63 17.87
N ALA A 207 9.11 -17.40 17.95
CA ALA A 207 9.17 -18.86 18.04
C ALA A 207 9.87 -19.49 16.82
N PHE A 208 9.42 -19.15 15.61
CA PHE A 208 9.99 -19.69 14.37
C PHE A 208 11.39 -19.15 14.09
N THR A 209 11.63 -17.85 14.30
CA THR A 209 12.97 -17.25 14.14
C THR A 209 13.99 -17.96 15.02
N ARG A 210 13.68 -18.15 16.31
CA ARG A 210 14.60 -18.82 17.24
C ARG A 210 14.79 -20.29 16.87
N LEU A 211 13.72 -21.01 16.52
CA LEU A 211 13.81 -22.40 16.07
C LEU A 211 14.78 -22.54 14.89
N GLN A 212 14.48 -21.87 13.77
CA GLN A 212 15.26 -22.06 12.55
C GLN A 212 16.67 -21.49 12.70
N THR A 213 16.83 -20.34 13.37
CA THR A 213 18.16 -19.74 13.58
C THR A 213 19.06 -20.64 14.41
N LEU A 214 18.58 -21.18 15.54
CA LEU A 214 19.38 -22.03 16.41
C LEU A 214 19.70 -23.38 15.74
N ARG A 215 18.68 -24.05 15.20
CA ARG A 215 18.84 -25.38 14.59
C ARG A 215 19.70 -25.37 13.33
N LEU A 216 19.52 -24.39 12.46
CA LEU A 216 20.24 -24.36 11.18
C LEU A 216 21.69 -23.87 11.35
N ARG A 217 21.98 -22.98 12.31
CA ARG A 217 23.36 -22.60 12.66
C ARG A 217 24.16 -23.76 13.24
N GLU A 218 23.52 -24.59 14.06
CA GLU A 218 24.15 -25.80 14.61
C GLU A 218 24.54 -26.78 13.50
N ARG A 219 23.79 -26.82 12.40
CA ARG A 219 23.99 -27.76 11.29
C ARG A 219 24.87 -27.21 10.16
N PHE A 220 24.72 -25.94 9.80
CA PHE A 220 25.34 -25.31 8.63
C PHE A 220 26.16 -24.10 9.06
N ALA A 221 27.49 -24.26 9.14
CA ALA A 221 28.40 -23.21 9.61
C ALA A 221 28.38 -21.92 8.75
N GLN A 222 27.97 -22.06 7.48
CA GLN A 222 27.84 -20.94 6.53
C GLN A 222 26.64 -20.02 6.85
N LEU A 223 25.67 -20.50 7.63
CA LEU A 223 24.46 -19.75 7.99
C LEU A 223 24.65 -18.97 9.29
N ASP A 224 25.58 -18.03 9.32
CA ASP A 224 25.91 -17.24 10.53
C ASP A 224 24.89 -16.13 10.84
N GLN A 225 24.04 -15.76 9.89
CA GLN A 225 23.04 -14.70 10.04
C GLN A 225 21.75 -15.14 10.75
N THR A 226 21.00 -14.17 11.28
CA THR A 226 19.72 -14.46 11.96
C THR A 226 18.64 -14.71 10.91
N MET A 227 18.15 -15.94 10.87
CA MET A 227 17.08 -16.35 9.97
C MET A 227 15.73 -15.97 10.60
N SER A 228 15.26 -14.75 10.33
CA SER A 228 13.95 -14.26 10.76
C SER A 228 12.77 -14.94 10.04
N PHE A 229 11.72 -15.25 10.79
CA PHE A 229 10.42 -15.62 10.26
C PHE A 229 9.40 -14.54 10.62
N GLY A 230 8.47 -14.24 9.71
CA GLY A 230 7.33 -13.37 9.96
C GLY A 230 6.12 -13.82 9.16
N PRO A 231 4.91 -13.85 9.75
CA PRO A 231 3.74 -14.47 9.13
C PRO A 231 3.26 -13.75 7.85
N CYS A 232 3.63 -12.47 7.63
CA CYS A 232 3.42 -11.79 6.34
C CYS A 232 4.69 -11.69 5.49
N GLN A 233 5.87 -11.63 6.12
CA GLN A 233 7.17 -11.62 5.44
C GLN A 233 7.36 -12.89 4.62
N PHE A 234 7.03 -14.05 5.19
CA PHE A 234 7.26 -15.35 4.58
C PHE A 234 6.41 -15.61 3.33
N PRO A 235 5.08 -15.35 3.29
CA PRO A 235 4.32 -15.45 2.04
C PRO A 235 4.70 -14.37 1.01
N THR A 236 5.17 -13.20 1.43
CA THR A 236 5.72 -12.20 0.50
C THR A 236 6.96 -12.73 -0.22
N LEU A 237 7.86 -13.42 0.49
CA LEU A 237 8.99 -14.14 -0.09
C LEU A 237 8.51 -15.32 -0.96
N GLY A 238 7.45 -16.01 -0.53
CA GLY A 238 6.81 -17.09 -1.28
C GLY A 238 6.46 -16.71 -2.71
N PHE A 239 5.86 -15.53 -2.94
CA PHE A 239 5.58 -15.05 -4.31
C PHE A 239 6.84 -14.90 -5.17
N VAL A 240 7.95 -14.44 -4.58
CA VAL A 240 9.23 -14.27 -5.28
C VAL A 240 9.83 -15.63 -5.64
N VAL A 241 9.78 -16.59 -4.72
CA VAL A 241 10.25 -17.96 -4.94
C VAL A 241 9.39 -18.69 -5.96
N ASP A 242 8.06 -18.61 -5.85
CA ASP A 242 7.13 -19.22 -6.82
C ASP A 242 7.44 -18.77 -8.24
N ARG A 243 7.61 -17.45 -8.46
CA ARG A 243 7.98 -16.94 -9.79
C ARG A 243 9.36 -17.42 -10.23
N TYR A 244 10.30 -17.55 -9.32
CA TYR A 244 11.63 -18.05 -9.65
C TYR A 244 11.57 -19.53 -10.09
N ASP A 245 10.82 -20.35 -9.36
CA ASP A 245 10.61 -21.76 -9.67
C ASP A 245 9.83 -21.96 -10.98
N ASP A 246 8.82 -21.13 -11.25
CA ASP A 246 8.11 -21.08 -12.53
C ASP A 246 9.08 -20.85 -13.71
N ILE A 247 10.13 -20.04 -13.51
CA ILE A 247 11.12 -19.75 -14.54
C ILE A 247 12.09 -20.92 -14.69
N GLN A 248 12.56 -21.52 -13.59
CA GLN A 248 13.51 -22.64 -13.63
C GLN A 248 12.88 -23.90 -14.22
N SER A 249 11.61 -24.15 -13.93
CA SER A 249 10.87 -25.33 -14.41
C SER A 249 10.22 -25.15 -15.78
N PHE A 250 10.31 -23.96 -16.37
CA PHE A 250 9.72 -23.67 -17.67
C PHE A 250 10.39 -24.47 -18.79
N VAL A 251 9.60 -25.25 -19.52
CA VAL A 251 10.05 -25.96 -20.72
C VAL A 251 9.58 -25.18 -21.95
N PRO A 252 10.48 -24.58 -22.74
CA PRO A 252 10.11 -23.87 -23.97
C PRO A 252 9.49 -24.80 -25.01
N GLU A 253 8.43 -24.33 -25.66
CA GLU A 253 7.75 -25.03 -26.73
C GLU A 253 7.88 -24.24 -28.04
N GLU A 254 8.23 -24.93 -29.13
CA GLU A 254 8.21 -24.36 -30.47
C GLU A 254 6.77 -24.15 -30.93
N PHE A 255 6.53 -23.02 -31.60
CA PHE A 255 5.25 -22.73 -32.23
C PHE A 255 5.47 -22.10 -33.61
N TRP A 256 4.44 -22.16 -34.43
CA TRP A 256 4.39 -21.59 -35.77
C TRP A 256 3.19 -20.68 -35.91
N LYS A 257 3.34 -19.60 -36.68
CA LYS A 257 2.28 -18.66 -36.99
C LYS A 257 2.40 -18.16 -38.42
N ILE A 258 1.31 -17.65 -38.95
CA ILE A 258 1.26 -17.00 -40.26
C ILE A 258 1.23 -15.49 -40.02
N ASP A 259 2.27 -14.79 -40.47
CA ASP A 259 2.32 -13.32 -40.48
C ASP A 259 1.89 -12.84 -41.88
N MET A 260 0.95 -11.90 -41.93
CA MET A 260 0.48 -11.30 -43.16
C MET A 260 0.60 -9.78 -43.08
N SER A 261 1.14 -9.16 -44.12
CA SER A 261 1.27 -7.71 -44.22
C SER A 261 0.73 -7.21 -45.55
N TRP A 262 0.27 -5.97 -45.55
CA TRP A 262 -0.17 -5.23 -46.72
C TRP A 262 0.63 -3.93 -46.85
N GLN A 263 0.90 -3.53 -48.09
CA GLN A 263 1.54 -2.27 -48.43
C GLN A 263 0.84 -1.68 -49.66
N SER A 264 0.61 -0.35 -49.66
CA SER A 264 0.07 0.36 -50.82
C SER A 264 1.03 0.31 -52.01
N GLU A 265 0.52 0.49 -53.24
CA GLU A 265 1.35 0.44 -54.46
C GLU A 265 2.46 1.51 -54.49
N ASP A 266 2.20 2.69 -53.91
CA ASP A 266 3.19 3.77 -53.76
C ASP A 266 4.13 3.58 -52.56
N GLY A 267 3.88 2.55 -51.75
CA GLY A 267 4.65 2.17 -50.59
C GLY A 267 4.49 3.03 -49.34
N ASN A 268 3.62 4.05 -49.37
CA ASN A 268 3.44 5.02 -48.30
C ASN A 268 2.64 4.49 -47.11
N GLU A 269 1.77 3.51 -47.33
CA GLU A 269 0.94 2.92 -46.29
C GLU A 269 1.32 1.45 -46.07
N LYS A 270 1.35 1.02 -44.80
CA LYS A 270 1.64 -0.36 -44.40
C LYS A 270 0.75 -0.80 -43.25
N CYS A 271 0.31 -2.04 -43.29
CA CYS A 271 -0.52 -2.63 -42.26
C CYS A 271 -0.19 -4.11 -42.07
N ASP A 272 0.04 -4.50 -40.82
CA ASP A 272 0.19 -5.91 -40.45
C ASP A 272 -1.15 -6.47 -39.96
N PHE A 273 -1.44 -7.70 -40.36
CA PHE A 273 -2.62 -8.45 -39.98
C PHE A 273 -2.23 -9.64 -39.11
N LEU A 274 -2.90 -9.77 -37.97
CA LEU A 274 -2.70 -10.87 -37.03
C LEU A 274 -3.59 -12.05 -37.42
N TRP A 275 -2.99 -13.22 -37.57
CA TRP A 275 -3.74 -14.46 -37.78
C TRP A 275 -4.65 -14.76 -36.58
N GLU A 276 -5.92 -15.05 -36.83
CA GLU A 276 -6.94 -15.20 -35.77
C GLU A 276 -6.65 -16.40 -34.85
N ARG A 277 -6.04 -17.46 -35.40
CA ARG A 277 -5.57 -18.62 -34.59
C ARG A 277 -4.37 -18.31 -33.71
N GLN A 278 -3.77 -17.13 -33.86
CA GLN A 278 -2.55 -16.66 -33.18
C GLN A 278 -1.31 -17.49 -33.55
N ARG A 279 -1.24 -18.74 -33.08
CA ARG A 279 -0.14 -19.67 -33.28
C ARG A 279 -0.59 -21.12 -33.11
N LEU A 280 0.13 -22.05 -33.72
CA LEU A 280 -0.04 -23.49 -33.55
C LEU A 280 1.27 -24.13 -33.06
N TYR A 281 1.17 -25.20 -32.27
CA TYR A 281 2.31 -25.98 -31.77
C TYR A 281 2.60 -27.22 -32.62
N ASP A 282 1.88 -27.39 -33.73
CA ASP A 282 2.13 -28.44 -34.71
C ASP A 282 2.56 -27.80 -36.03
N ARG A 283 3.79 -28.12 -36.45
CA ARG A 283 4.38 -27.55 -37.67
C ARG A 283 3.63 -27.96 -38.92
N LEU A 284 3.18 -29.21 -39.01
CA LEU A 284 2.54 -29.74 -40.21
C LEU A 284 1.16 -29.11 -40.40
N ALA A 285 0.38 -28.98 -39.32
CA ALA A 285 -0.90 -28.30 -39.33
C ALA A 285 -0.75 -26.82 -39.75
N CYS A 286 0.24 -26.11 -39.22
CA CYS A 286 0.51 -24.72 -39.64
C CYS A 286 0.94 -24.64 -41.10
N ALA A 287 1.81 -25.54 -41.56
CA ALA A 287 2.27 -25.61 -42.94
C ALA A 287 1.12 -25.87 -43.92
N THR A 288 0.21 -26.78 -43.61
CA THR A 288 -0.98 -27.05 -44.43
C THR A 288 -1.87 -25.81 -44.57
N LEU A 289 -2.16 -25.11 -43.46
CA LEU A 289 -2.95 -23.89 -43.50
C LEU A 289 -2.24 -22.76 -44.26
N TYR A 290 -0.92 -22.65 -44.10
CA TYR A 290 -0.11 -21.69 -44.84
C TYR A 290 -0.10 -21.97 -46.35
N GLU A 291 0.05 -23.24 -46.75
CA GLU A 291 -0.02 -23.66 -48.16
C GLU A 291 -1.37 -23.29 -48.79
N MET A 292 -2.48 -23.51 -48.07
CA MET A 292 -3.81 -23.10 -48.52
C MET A 292 -3.90 -21.58 -48.77
N CYS A 293 -3.30 -20.76 -47.91
CA CYS A 293 -3.23 -19.31 -48.10
C CYS A 293 -2.37 -18.91 -49.30
N VAL A 294 -1.23 -19.58 -49.50
CA VAL A 294 -0.32 -19.35 -50.65
C VAL A 294 -0.98 -19.73 -51.97
N GLU A 295 -1.65 -20.88 -52.02
CA GLU A 295 -2.36 -21.37 -53.20
C GLU A 295 -3.54 -20.45 -53.58
N ALA A 296 -4.24 -19.89 -52.59
CA ALA A 296 -5.30 -18.92 -52.82
C ALA A 296 -4.76 -17.61 -53.43
N GLY A 297 -3.59 -17.13 -53.00
CA GLY A 297 -2.86 -15.98 -53.54
C GLY A 297 -3.50 -14.60 -53.30
N THR A 298 -4.82 -14.52 -53.21
CA THR A 298 -5.59 -13.30 -52.95
C THR A 298 -6.71 -13.58 -51.96
N GLY A 299 -6.95 -12.65 -51.04
CA GLY A 299 -8.01 -12.73 -50.04
C GLY A 299 -9.15 -11.77 -50.34
N VAL A 300 -10.14 -11.74 -49.44
CA VAL A 300 -11.25 -10.78 -49.48
C VAL A 300 -11.38 -10.12 -48.13
N ILE A 301 -11.61 -8.80 -48.13
CA ILE A 301 -11.96 -8.07 -46.92
C ILE A 301 -13.39 -8.43 -46.52
N THR A 302 -13.53 -9.27 -45.50
CA THR A 302 -14.83 -9.79 -45.06
C THR A 302 -15.58 -8.80 -44.18
N SER A 303 -14.87 -7.94 -43.45
CA SER A 303 -15.50 -6.89 -42.64
C SER A 303 -14.57 -5.71 -42.36
N VAL A 304 -15.17 -4.52 -42.30
CA VAL A 304 -14.54 -3.29 -41.80
C VAL A 304 -15.47 -2.71 -40.75
N LEU A 305 -15.08 -2.80 -39.49
CA LEU A 305 -15.92 -2.47 -38.36
C LEU A 305 -15.30 -1.32 -37.56
N GLN A 306 -16.01 -0.20 -37.51
CA GLN A 306 -15.61 0.96 -36.72
C GLN A 306 -16.52 1.10 -35.49
N LYS A 307 -15.92 1.19 -34.30
CA LYS A 307 -16.64 1.32 -33.03
C LYS A 307 -16.06 2.45 -32.17
N PRO A 308 -16.90 3.27 -31.52
CA PRO A 308 -16.43 4.20 -30.51
C PRO A 308 -15.69 3.47 -29.40
N LYS A 309 -14.53 3.99 -29.01
CA LYS A 309 -13.69 3.46 -27.93
C LYS A 309 -13.37 4.58 -26.96
N SER A 310 -13.47 4.30 -25.67
CA SER A 310 -13.06 5.25 -24.63
C SER A 310 -11.93 4.68 -23.80
N LYS A 311 -11.03 5.56 -23.39
CA LYS A 311 -10.07 5.28 -22.33
C LYS A 311 -10.49 6.06 -21.11
N TRP A 312 -10.82 5.32 -20.07
CA TRP A 312 -11.33 5.91 -18.85
C TRP A 312 -10.25 6.67 -18.12
N ARG A 313 -10.64 7.83 -17.58
CA ARG A 313 -9.84 8.55 -16.60
C ARG A 313 -9.61 7.68 -15.35
N PRO A 314 -8.53 7.93 -14.58
CA PRO A 314 -8.23 7.10 -13.43
C PRO A 314 -9.33 7.18 -12.35
N LEU A 315 -9.42 6.13 -11.55
CA LEU A 315 -10.15 6.17 -10.27
C LEU A 315 -9.39 7.06 -9.28
N PRO A 316 -10.06 7.63 -8.27
CA PRO A 316 -9.40 8.30 -7.16
C PRO A 316 -8.26 7.47 -6.55
N LEU A 317 -7.21 8.17 -6.11
CA LEU A 317 -5.94 7.56 -5.78
C LEU A 317 -5.94 6.95 -4.37
N SER A 318 -5.79 5.63 -4.28
CA SER A 318 -5.53 4.92 -3.02
C SER A 318 -4.02 4.70 -2.80
N THR A 319 -3.63 4.21 -1.62
CA THR A 319 -2.22 3.93 -1.31
C THR A 319 -1.60 2.89 -2.24
N VAL A 320 -2.31 1.80 -2.53
CA VAL A 320 -1.81 0.74 -3.42
C VAL A 320 -1.59 1.28 -4.83
N GLU A 321 -2.54 2.08 -5.35
CA GLU A 321 -2.39 2.69 -6.68
C GLU A 321 -1.27 3.72 -6.73
N LEU A 322 -1.05 4.49 -5.65
CA LEU A 322 0.09 5.40 -5.54
C LEU A 322 1.42 4.62 -5.61
N GLN A 323 1.58 3.57 -4.81
CA GLN A 323 2.80 2.75 -4.80
C GLN A 323 3.06 2.11 -6.17
N VAL A 324 2.04 1.50 -6.77
CA VAL A 324 2.13 0.89 -8.11
C VAL A 324 2.52 1.92 -9.15
N ALA A 325 1.86 3.08 -9.17
CA ALA A 325 2.10 4.09 -10.19
C ALA A 325 3.48 4.76 -10.04
N CYS A 326 3.92 5.07 -8.83
CA CYS A 326 5.24 5.63 -8.59
C CYS A 326 6.35 4.63 -8.95
N SER A 327 6.18 3.33 -8.65
CA SER A 327 7.13 2.31 -9.08
C SER A 327 7.17 2.14 -10.60
N LYS A 328 5.99 2.09 -11.24
CA LYS A 328 5.86 1.91 -12.69
C LYS A 328 6.37 3.11 -13.50
N TYR A 329 5.88 4.30 -13.19
CA TYR A 329 6.07 5.50 -14.01
C TYR A 329 7.23 6.37 -13.54
N LEU A 330 7.47 6.42 -12.23
CA LEU A 330 8.51 7.26 -11.64
C LEU A 330 9.76 6.46 -11.25
N ARG A 331 9.73 5.13 -11.31
CA ARG A 331 10.84 4.27 -10.87
C ARG A 331 11.27 4.55 -9.43
N ILE A 332 10.31 4.96 -8.58
CA ILE A 332 10.51 5.18 -7.14
C ILE A 332 10.00 3.95 -6.40
N SER A 333 10.77 3.43 -5.44
CA SER A 333 10.34 2.27 -4.65
C SER A 333 9.05 2.57 -3.85
N SER A 334 8.31 1.54 -3.47
CA SER A 334 7.12 1.69 -2.61
C SER A 334 7.47 2.36 -1.28
N GLN A 335 8.61 1.97 -0.68
CA GLN A 335 9.12 2.57 0.55
C GLN A 335 9.42 4.07 0.40
N ASP A 336 10.16 4.46 -0.64
CA ASP A 336 10.52 5.86 -0.87
C ASP A 336 9.31 6.70 -1.27
N THR A 337 8.34 6.09 -1.96
CA THR A 337 7.06 6.71 -2.30
C THR A 337 6.29 7.05 -1.03
N MET A 338 6.14 6.10 -0.10
CA MET A 338 5.43 6.33 1.15
C MET A 338 6.17 7.33 2.05
N ALA A 339 7.50 7.28 2.12
CA ALA A 339 8.29 8.26 2.86
C ALA A 339 8.13 9.69 2.30
N ALA A 340 8.10 9.83 0.97
CA ALA A 340 7.86 11.12 0.32
C ALA A 340 6.42 11.61 0.55
N ALA A 341 5.42 10.74 0.37
CA ALA A 341 4.01 11.07 0.57
C ALA A 341 3.74 11.49 2.03
N GLU A 342 4.29 10.77 3.00
CA GLU A 342 4.15 11.11 4.42
C GLU A 342 4.77 12.46 4.78
N ARG A 343 5.93 12.80 4.18
CA ARG A 343 6.54 14.14 4.31
C ARG A 343 5.67 15.23 3.71
N LEU A 344 5.01 14.98 2.59
CA LEU A 344 4.10 15.93 1.93
C LEU A 344 2.84 16.15 2.79
N TYR A 345 2.26 15.08 3.34
CA TYR A 345 1.13 15.14 4.27
C TYR A 345 1.46 15.96 5.53
N GLN A 346 2.62 15.72 6.14
CA GLN A 346 3.05 16.47 7.32
C GLN A 346 3.20 17.98 7.09
N LYS A 347 3.38 18.38 5.83
CA LYS A 347 3.42 19.79 5.39
C LYS A 347 2.06 20.34 4.96
N GLY A 348 1.00 19.53 4.99
CA GLY A 348 -0.34 19.89 4.54
C GLY A 348 -0.45 20.06 3.02
N LEU A 349 0.42 19.40 2.25
CA LEU A 349 0.45 19.50 0.78
C LEU A 349 -0.43 18.45 0.07
N ILE A 350 -0.61 17.29 0.71
CA ILE A 350 -1.53 16.24 0.29
C ILE A 350 -2.35 15.75 1.49
N SER A 351 -3.48 15.09 1.24
CA SER A 351 -4.21 14.36 2.27
C SER A 351 -3.44 13.14 2.78
N TYR A 352 -3.92 12.56 3.87
CA TYR A 352 -3.29 11.40 4.49
C TYR A 352 -3.05 10.25 3.49
N PRO A 353 -1.80 9.76 3.34
CA PRO A 353 -1.43 8.90 2.21
C PRO A 353 -1.62 7.40 2.48
N ARG A 354 -2.15 7.00 3.65
CA ARG A 354 -2.47 5.61 4.01
C ARG A 354 -4.00 5.46 4.06
N THR A 355 -4.58 5.18 2.90
CA THR A 355 -6.02 5.00 2.72
C THR A 355 -6.29 3.95 1.64
N GLU A 356 -7.32 3.15 1.87
CA GLU A 356 -7.82 2.20 0.88
C GLU A 356 -8.93 2.82 0.01
N THR A 357 -9.38 4.02 0.34
CA THR A 357 -10.51 4.69 -0.30
C THR A 357 -10.18 5.10 -1.73
N ASP A 358 -11.00 4.64 -2.68
CA ASP A 358 -10.91 4.94 -4.12
C ASP A 358 -12.17 5.66 -4.65
N SER A 359 -12.87 6.36 -3.75
CA SER A 359 -14.11 7.10 -4.02
C SER A 359 -14.16 8.41 -3.22
N PHE A 360 -14.62 9.49 -3.84
CA PHE A 360 -14.92 10.73 -3.11
C PHE A 360 -16.40 10.78 -2.73
N ALA A 361 -16.69 11.21 -1.50
CA ALA A 361 -18.06 11.50 -1.07
C ALA A 361 -18.69 12.61 -1.92
N ALA A 362 -20.00 12.54 -2.16
CA ALA A 362 -20.70 13.52 -3.00
C ALA A 362 -20.64 14.96 -2.47
N SER A 363 -20.44 15.13 -1.16
CA SER A 363 -20.30 16.44 -0.51
C SER A 363 -18.87 16.99 -0.51
N PHE A 364 -17.90 16.26 -1.07
CA PHE A 364 -16.49 16.66 -1.06
C PHE A 364 -16.25 17.83 -2.02
N ASP A 365 -15.63 18.91 -1.52
CA ASP A 365 -15.38 20.12 -2.33
C ASP A 365 -14.17 19.96 -3.26
N LEU A 366 -14.39 19.23 -4.37
CA LEU A 366 -13.34 18.92 -5.33
C LEU A 366 -12.82 20.16 -6.06
N ARG A 367 -13.72 21.08 -6.40
CA ARG A 367 -13.41 22.26 -7.24
C ARG A 367 -12.48 23.23 -6.53
N SER A 368 -12.61 23.40 -5.21
CA SER A 368 -11.69 24.23 -4.44
C SER A 368 -10.24 23.75 -4.55
N PHE A 369 -9.99 22.43 -4.48
CA PHE A 369 -8.64 21.90 -4.63
C PHE A 369 -8.11 21.96 -6.07
N VAL A 370 -8.99 21.85 -7.08
CA VAL A 370 -8.61 22.13 -8.49
C VAL A 370 -8.17 23.60 -8.63
N ASN A 371 -8.91 24.54 -8.05
CA ASN A 371 -8.61 25.96 -8.13
C ASN A 371 -7.24 26.33 -7.55
N LEU A 372 -6.82 25.70 -6.45
CA LEU A 372 -5.49 25.92 -5.86
C LEU A 372 -4.35 25.64 -6.85
N GLN A 373 -4.54 24.69 -7.78
CA GLN A 373 -3.53 24.22 -8.71
C GLN A 373 -3.34 25.11 -9.95
N ARG A 374 -4.19 26.13 -10.17
CA ARG A 374 -4.09 27.08 -11.30
C ARG A 374 -2.77 27.85 -11.35
N GLN A 375 -2.08 27.95 -10.22
CA GLN A 375 -0.81 28.65 -10.08
C GLN A 375 0.37 27.90 -10.72
N SER A 376 0.22 26.62 -11.05
CA SER A 376 1.30 25.83 -11.64
C SER A 376 1.58 26.23 -13.09
N PRO A 377 2.85 26.47 -13.48
CA PRO A 377 3.19 26.69 -14.88
C PRO A 377 3.02 25.42 -15.74
N GLN A 378 2.94 24.23 -15.13
CA GLN A 378 2.95 22.96 -15.86
C GLN A 378 1.55 22.37 -16.12
N TRP A 379 0.57 22.71 -15.27
CA TRP A 379 -0.81 22.18 -15.35
C TRP A 379 -1.87 23.22 -14.99
N GLY A 380 -1.48 24.45 -14.63
CA GLY A 380 -2.41 25.47 -14.16
C GLY A 380 -3.44 25.89 -15.21
N GLN A 381 -3.04 25.91 -16.49
CA GLN A 381 -3.98 26.12 -17.60
C GLN A 381 -5.04 25.03 -17.64
N TYR A 382 -4.64 23.76 -17.52
CA TYR A 382 -5.57 22.63 -17.51
C TYR A 382 -6.50 22.67 -16.29
N ALA A 383 -5.97 22.99 -15.10
CA ALA A 383 -6.77 23.20 -13.90
C ALA A 383 -7.78 24.35 -14.08
N GLY A 384 -7.42 25.42 -14.81
CA GLY A 384 -8.33 26.48 -15.22
C GLY A 384 -9.47 25.97 -16.09
N MET A 385 -9.15 25.20 -17.14
CA MET A 385 -10.14 24.61 -18.05
C MET A 385 -11.13 23.70 -17.32
N LEU A 386 -10.69 22.96 -16.30
CA LEU A 386 -11.58 22.13 -15.49
C LEU A 386 -12.60 22.93 -14.69
N LEU A 387 -12.39 24.22 -14.44
CA LEU A 387 -13.35 25.06 -13.72
C LEU A 387 -14.36 25.76 -14.63
N ASP A 388 -14.17 25.69 -15.95
CA ASP A 388 -15.14 26.18 -16.93
C ASP A 388 -16.38 25.27 -16.98
N GLU A 389 -17.51 25.78 -17.51
CA GLU A 389 -18.84 25.15 -17.42
C GLU A 389 -18.90 23.68 -17.87
N ASN A 390 -18.05 23.26 -18.83
CA ASN A 390 -18.05 21.91 -19.40
C ASN A 390 -16.77 21.09 -19.13
N GLY A 391 -15.79 21.66 -18.43
CA GLY A 391 -14.49 21.01 -18.21
C GLY A 391 -14.52 19.95 -17.10
N PHE A 392 -15.22 20.27 -16.01
CA PHE A 392 -15.28 19.40 -14.83
C PHE A 392 -16.17 18.17 -15.05
N ARG A 393 -15.72 17.03 -14.55
CA ARG A 393 -16.57 15.86 -14.30
C ARG A 393 -16.34 15.35 -12.89
N GLU A 394 -17.41 14.87 -12.28
CA GLU A 394 -17.30 14.13 -11.03
C GLU A 394 -16.36 12.92 -11.23
N PRO A 395 -15.43 12.66 -10.29
CA PRO A 395 -14.59 11.48 -10.31
C PRO A 395 -15.41 10.20 -10.40
N ARG A 396 -14.83 9.19 -11.06
CA ARG A 396 -15.41 7.85 -11.10
C ARG A 396 -15.42 7.25 -9.70
N GLN A 397 -16.47 6.50 -9.37
CA GLN A 397 -16.61 5.85 -8.07
C GLN A 397 -15.97 4.46 -8.12
N GLY A 398 -14.99 4.22 -7.25
CA GLY A 398 -14.40 2.91 -7.04
C GLY A 398 -15.27 2.02 -6.13
N ARG A 399 -14.66 1.00 -5.53
CA ARG A 399 -15.36 0.00 -4.70
C ARG A 399 -14.92 -0.01 -3.24
N LYS A 400 -13.79 0.62 -2.90
CA LYS A 400 -13.17 0.59 -1.59
C LYS A 400 -13.39 1.93 -0.87
N ASN A 401 -13.71 1.85 0.42
CA ASN A 401 -13.84 3.00 1.32
C ASN A 401 -13.51 2.53 2.73
N ASP A 402 -12.52 3.18 3.36
CA ASP A 402 -12.10 2.88 4.74
C ASP A 402 -12.93 3.62 5.81
N GLU A 403 -13.88 4.48 5.37
CA GLU A 403 -14.74 5.32 6.21
C GLU A 403 -13.98 6.31 7.12
N ALA A 404 -12.67 6.45 6.93
CA ALA A 404 -11.80 7.29 7.74
C ALA A 404 -11.21 8.45 6.93
N HIS A 405 -10.75 8.16 5.71
CA HIS A 405 -9.99 9.07 4.88
C HIS A 405 -10.55 9.18 3.46
N PRO A 406 -10.55 10.40 2.87
CA PRO A 406 -10.78 10.54 1.43
C PRO A 406 -9.57 10.00 0.65
N PRO A 407 -9.73 9.74 -0.66
CA PRO A 407 -8.62 9.38 -1.54
C PRO A 407 -7.47 10.40 -1.46
N ILE A 408 -6.26 9.96 -1.82
CA ILE A 408 -5.05 10.79 -1.80
C ILE A 408 -5.18 11.91 -2.84
N HIS A 409 -5.18 13.17 -2.38
CA HIS A 409 -5.38 14.35 -3.23
C HIS A 409 -4.54 15.54 -2.76
N PRO A 410 -4.27 16.52 -3.64
CA PRO A 410 -3.52 17.71 -3.25
C PRO A 410 -4.38 18.67 -2.43
N THR A 411 -3.82 19.17 -1.32
CA THR A 411 -4.54 20.08 -0.40
C THR A 411 -4.05 21.52 -0.50
N GLN A 412 -2.86 21.73 -1.08
CA GLN A 412 -2.28 23.06 -1.32
C GLN A 412 -1.37 23.03 -2.55
N TYR A 413 -1.20 24.17 -3.22
CA TYR A 413 -0.17 24.34 -4.25
C TYR A 413 1.19 24.71 -3.65
N VAL A 414 2.26 24.12 -4.18
CA VAL A 414 3.64 24.44 -3.81
C VAL A 414 4.56 24.34 -5.03
N ALA A 415 5.59 25.19 -5.08
CA ALA A 415 6.61 25.20 -6.13
C ALA A 415 7.98 24.69 -5.66
N GLN A 416 8.22 24.62 -4.34
CA GLN A 416 9.52 24.26 -3.75
C GLN A 416 9.40 22.99 -2.91
N PHE A 417 10.34 22.06 -3.09
CA PHE A 417 10.37 20.75 -2.44
C PHE A 417 11.73 20.51 -1.78
N GLU A 418 11.78 19.64 -0.78
CA GLU A 418 13.06 19.31 -0.11
C GLU A 418 13.95 18.42 -0.97
N ASN A 419 13.34 17.56 -1.79
CA ASN A 419 14.04 16.63 -2.66
C ASN A 419 13.21 16.28 -3.90
N ASP A 420 13.85 15.62 -4.85
CA ASP A 420 13.24 15.25 -6.14
C ASP A 420 12.10 14.23 -5.99
N ASN A 421 12.21 13.25 -5.10
CA ASN A 421 11.15 12.27 -4.85
C ASN A 421 9.86 12.96 -4.35
N GLN A 422 9.96 13.91 -3.41
CA GLN A 422 8.80 14.70 -2.95
C GLN A 422 8.16 15.47 -4.12
N LYS A 423 8.96 16.13 -4.96
CA LYS A 423 8.47 16.85 -6.14
C LYS A 423 7.70 15.93 -7.08
N ARG A 424 8.30 14.79 -7.43
CA ARG A 424 7.74 13.84 -8.42
C ARG A 424 6.48 13.13 -7.90
N VAL A 425 6.47 12.73 -6.62
CA VAL A 425 5.28 12.15 -5.97
C VAL A 425 4.16 13.18 -5.88
N TYR A 426 4.44 14.41 -5.44
CA TYR A 426 3.45 15.48 -5.40
C TYR A 426 2.87 15.79 -6.79
N GLU A 427 3.74 15.94 -7.81
CA GLU A 427 3.31 16.17 -9.18
C GLU A 427 2.39 15.05 -9.69
N TYR A 428 2.73 13.79 -9.40
CA TYR A 428 1.88 12.65 -9.74
C TYR A 428 0.51 12.75 -9.07
N VAL A 429 0.45 12.99 -7.75
CA VAL A 429 -0.81 13.16 -6.99
C VAL A 429 -1.67 14.26 -7.60
N VAL A 430 -1.08 15.42 -7.92
CA VAL A 430 -1.81 16.54 -8.53
C VAL A 430 -2.35 16.19 -9.90
N ARG A 431 -1.50 15.70 -10.81
CA ARG A 431 -1.92 15.36 -12.17
C ARG A 431 -2.96 14.24 -12.17
N HIS A 432 -2.84 13.27 -11.27
CA HIS A 432 -3.82 12.21 -11.08
C HIS A 432 -5.16 12.76 -10.62
N TYR A 433 -5.17 13.66 -9.64
CA TYR A 433 -6.38 14.30 -9.15
C TYR A 433 -7.09 15.14 -10.23
N LEU A 434 -6.34 15.95 -10.98
CA LEU A 434 -6.89 16.73 -12.11
C LEU A 434 -7.44 15.81 -13.20
N ALA A 435 -6.78 14.69 -13.49
CA ALA A 435 -7.27 13.69 -14.43
C ALA A 435 -8.57 13.02 -13.95
N CYS A 436 -8.70 12.71 -12.66
CA CYS A 436 -9.93 12.16 -12.08
C CYS A 436 -11.13 13.10 -12.28
N CYS A 437 -10.90 14.41 -12.19
CA CYS A 437 -11.91 15.45 -12.36
C CYS A 437 -12.17 15.83 -13.83
N SER A 438 -11.57 15.13 -14.79
CA SER A 438 -11.64 15.43 -16.22
C SER A 438 -12.59 14.48 -16.97
N GLN A 439 -12.69 14.63 -18.28
CA GLN A 439 -13.42 13.73 -19.17
C GLN A 439 -12.57 12.52 -19.58
N ASP A 440 -13.23 11.39 -19.86
CA ASP A 440 -12.57 10.23 -20.45
C ASP A 440 -12.06 10.57 -21.85
N ALA A 441 -10.93 10.00 -22.25
CA ALA A 441 -10.44 10.17 -23.61
C ALA A 441 -11.33 9.38 -24.57
N LYS A 442 -11.62 9.95 -25.75
CA LYS A 442 -12.49 9.35 -26.77
C LYS A 442 -11.71 9.07 -28.05
N GLY A 443 -12.03 7.94 -28.67
CA GLY A 443 -11.39 7.47 -29.88
C GLY A 443 -12.32 6.58 -30.69
N SER A 444 -11.82 6.14 -31.83
CA SER A 444 -12.49 5.22 -32.73
C SER A 444 -11.57 4.06 -33.03
N GLU A 445 -12.02 2.84 -32.70
CA GLU A 445 -11.30 1.60 -33.00
C GLU A 445 -11.86 1.00 -34.28
N THR A 446 -11.00 0.80 -35.27
CA THR A 446 -11.33 0.17 -36.54
C THR A 446 -10.70 -1.22 -36.56
N THR A 447 -11.50 -2.24 -36.86
CA THR A 447 -11.04 -3.61 -37.09
C THR A 447 -11.33 -4.00 -38.53
N VAL A 448 -10.31 -4.45 -39.25
CA VAL A 448 -10.42 -4.97 -40.61
C VAL A 448 -10.14 -6.47 -40.56
N SER A 449 -11.06 -7.26 -41.10
CA SER A 449 -10.93 -8.71 -41.17
C SER A 449 -10.77 -9.13 -42.63
N VAL A 450 -9.80 -10.00 -42.88
CA VAL A 450 -9.47 -10.54 -44.19
C VAL A 450 -9.57 -12.05 -44.13
N GLU A 451 -10.26 -12.64 -45.09
CA GLU A 451 -10.23 -14.07 -45.34
C GLU A 451 -9.28 -14.36 -46.50
N LEU A 452 -8.38 -15.32 -46.31
CA LEU A 452 -7.44 -15.79 -47.32
C LEU A 452 -7.25 -17.30 -47.13
N GLY A 453 -7.54 -18.08 -48.17
CA GLY A 453 -7.32 -19.54 -48.14
C GLY A 453 -8.11 -20.27 -47.05
N GLY A 454 -9.28 -19.76 -46.65
CA GLY A 454 -10.09 -20.31 -45.56
C GLY A 454 -9.66 -19.84 -44.15
N GLU A 455 -8.59 -19.07 -44.03
CA GLU A 455 -8.08 -18.55 -42.77
C GLU A 455 -8.39 -17.06 -42.58
N GLN A 456 -8.54 -16.64 -41.32
CA GLN A 456 -8.93 -15.27 -40.96
C GLN A 456 -7.76 -14.48 -40.37
N PHE A 457 -7.64 -13.23 -40.79
CA PHE A 457 -6.60 -12.30 -40.36
C PHE A 457 -7.22 -10.96 -39.96
N LEU A 458 -6.68 -10.34 -38.91
CA LEU A 458 -7.26 -9.17 -38.26
C LEU A 458 -6.23 -8.06 -38.11
N ALA A 459 -6.56 -6.87 -38.62
CA ALA A 459 -5.85 -5.64 -38.32
C ALA A 459 -6.71 -4.73 -37.43
N ARG A 460 -6.09 -4.07 -36.46
CA ARG A 460 -6.77 -3.11 -35.56
C ARG A 460 -6.01 -1.78 -35.53
N GLY A 461 -6.74 -0.68 -35.70
CA GLY A 461 -6.22 0.68 -35.54
C GLY A 461 -7.09 1.49 -34.59
N LEU A 462 -6.47 2.46 -33.94
CA LEU A 462 -7.13 3.35 -33.00
C LEU A 462 -6.81 4.80 -33.35
N GLN A 463 -7.85 5.55 -33.72
CA GLN A 463 -7.77 6.99 -33.89
C GLN A 463 -8.24 7.69 -32.61
N VAL A 464 -7.39 8.51 -32.00
CA VAL A 464 -7.78 9.33 -30.83
C VAL A 464 -8.47 10.59 -31.34
N LEU A 465 -9.71 10.81 -30.92
CA LEU A 465 -10.55 11.95 -31.32
C LEU A 465 -10.48 13.08 -30.29
N GLU A 466 -10.55 12.73 -29.01
CA GLU A 466 -10.45 13.66 -27.89
C GLU A 466 -9.48 13.10 -26.84
N ARG A 467 -8.41 13.85 -26.52
CA ARG A 467 -7.39 13.42 -25.55
C ARG A 467 -7.84 13.59 -24.10
N ASN A 468 -8.58 14.65 -23.80
CA ASN A 468 -9.18 14.94 -22.50
C ASN A 468 -8.17 14.77 -21.33
N PHE A 469 -8.40 13.86 -20.38
CA PHE A 469 -7.51 13.67 -19.22
C PHE A 469 -6.04 13.37 -19.61
N LEU A 470 -5.78 12.84 -20.80
CA LEU A 470 -4.43 12.51 -21.27
C LEU A 470 -3.53 13.74 -21.46
N ASP A 471 -4.10 14.94 -21.55
CA ASP A 471 -3.32 16.17 -21.72
C ASP A 471 -2.68 16.65 -20.40
N VAL A 472 -3.24 16.28 -19.25
CA VAL A 472 -2.63 16.56 -17.93
C VAL A 472 -1.88 15.34 -17.37
N TYR A 473 -2.15 14.14 -17.89
CA TYR A 473 -1.71 12.86 -17.34
C TYR A 473 -0.74 12.11 -18.27
N PRO A 474 0.53 12.53 -18.36
CA PRO A 474 1.50 12.02 -19.35
C PRO A 474 2.00 10.60 -19.08
N TYR A 475 1.64 10.02 -17.94
CA TYR A 475 2.06 8.68 -17.52
C TYR A 475 1.44 7.56 -18.36
N THR A 476 0.36 7.86 -19.07
CA THR A 476 -0.38 6.89 -19.86
C THR A 476 -0.44 7.33 -21.32
N ARG A 477 0.03 6.46 -22.22
CA ARG A 477 -0.10 6.64 -23.66
C ARG A 477 -1.41 6.02 -24.17
N TRP A 478 -2.02 6.62 -25.18
CA TRP A 478 -3.19 6.09 -25.87
C TRP A 478 -3.18 6.61 -27.31
N GLY A 479 -3.39 5.73 -28.27
CA GLY A 479 -3.07 6.00 -29.68
C GLY A 479 -1.57 6.08 -29.94
N GLY A 480 -1.21 6.59 -31.12
CA GLY A 480 0.18 6.68 -31.60
C GLY A 480 0.71 5.40 -32.29
N GLY A 481 -0.17 4.42 -32.52
CA GLY A 481 0.06 3.33 -33.49
C GLY A 481 -0.44 3.73 -34.88
N ASN A 482 -0.27 2.84 -35.86
CA ASN A 482 -0.71 3.08 -37.23
C ASN A 482 -2.23 3.28 -37.29
N ILE A 483 -2.65 4.38 -37.89
CA ILE A 483 -4.02 4.52 -38.38
C ILE A 483 -4.14 3.52 -39.53
N LEU A 484 -5.20 2.70 -39.52
CA LEU A 484 -5.38 1.75 -40.62
C LEU A 484 -5.67 2.51 -41.92
N PRO A 485 -5.11 2.04 -43.05
CA PRO A 485 -5.55 2.46 -44.38
C PRO A 485 -7.06 2.32 -44.55
N ALA A 486 -7.61 3.06 -45.51
CA ALA A 486 -9.01 2.93 -45.87
C ALA A 486 -9.21 1.62 -46.67
N PHE A 487 -10.02 0.72 -46.12
CA PHE A 487 -10.42 -0.53 -46.74
C PHE A 487 -11.95 -0.57 -46.86
N ASN A 488 -12.47 -1.21 -47.91
CA ASN A 488 -13.91 -1.48 -48.02
C ASN A 488 -14.19 -2.97 -47.92
N GLN A 489 -15.34 -3.31 -47.36
CA GLN A 489 -15.81 -4.68 -47.35
C GLN A 489 -16.06 -5.16 -48.78
N GLY A 490 -15.57 -6.36 -49.10
CA GLY A 490 -15.64 -6.96 -50.43
C GLY A 490 -14.44 -6.65 -51.32
N ASP A 491 -13.52 -5.77 -50.90
CA ASP A 491 -12.30 -5.50 -51.67
C ASP A 491 -11.44 -6.77 -51.77
N ILE A 492 -10.83 -6.96 -52.96
CA ILE A 492 -9.83 -8.01 -53.17
C ILE A 492 -8.55 -7.58 -52.45
N PHE A 493 -8.04 -8.46 -51.61
CA PHE A 493 -6.87 -8.22 -50.78
C PHE A 493 -5.65 -8.96 -51.34
N HIS A 494 -4.60 -8.19 -51.66
CA HIS A 494 -3.31 -8.73 -52.09
C HIS A 494 -2.28 -8.54 -50.97
N PRO A 495 -1.86 -9.61 -50.27
CA PRO A 495 -0.82 -9.49 -49.26
C PRO A 495 0.51 -9.07 -49.93
N SER A 496 1.19 -8.08 -49.35
CA SER A 496 2.55 -7.71 -49.76
C SER A 496 3.60 -8.67 -49.20
N SER A 497 3.30 -9.31 -48.06
CA SER A 497 4.06 -10.41 -47.50
C SER A 497 3.12 -11.39 -46.81
N LEU A 498 3.41 -12.69 -46.96
CA LEU A 498 2.76 -13.79 -46.28
C LEU A 498 3.85 -14.78 -45.89
N GLU A 499 4.11 -14.93 -44.59
CA GLU A 499 5.24 -15.71 -44.08
C GLU A 499 4.79 -16.66 -42.97
N MET A 500 5.16 -17.94 -43.08
CA MET A 500 5.11 -18.85 -41.94
C MET A 500 6.37 -18.66 -41.09
N LYS A 501 6.20 -18.13 -39.88
CA LYS A 501 7.30 -17.94 -38.92
C LYS A 501 7.23 -18.96 -37.81
N SER A 502 8.40 -19.43 -37.38
CA SER A 502 8.55 -20.15 -36.11
C SER A 502 8.85 -19.17 -34.98
N GLY A 503 8.49 -19.58 -33.76
CA GLY A 503 8.86 -18.93 -32.53
C GLY A 503 9.01 -19.97 -31.43
N VAL A 504 9.53 -19.54 -30.29
CA VAL A 504 9.68 -20.38 -29.09
C VAL A 504 9.05 -19.62 -27.94
N THR A 505 8.26 -20.30 -27.10
CA THR A 505 7.70 -19.67 -25.91
C THR A 505 8.81 -19.29 -24.94
N THR A 506 8.70 -18.11 -24.32
CA THR A 506 9.67 -17.65 -23.32
C THR A 506 9.13 -17.86 -21.90
N PRO A 507 9.99 -18.10 -20.90
CA PRO A 507 9.55 -18.17 -19.51
C PRO A 507 8.93 -16.84 -19.07
N PRO A 508 8.14 -16.83 -17.98
CA PRO A 508 7.67 -15.59 -17.39
C PRO A 508 8.85 -14.72 -16.92
N GLU A 509 8.64 -13.42 -16.78
CA GLU A 509 9.67 -12.56 -16.19
C GLU A 509 9.65 -12.63 -14.65
N LEU A 510 10.81 -12.42 -14.02
CA LEU A 510 10.88 -12.18 -12.58
C LEU A 510 9.93 -11.04 -12.16
N LEU A 511 9.39 -11.13 -10.94
CA LEU A 511 8.46 -10.12 -10.42
C LEU A 511 9.12 -8.76 -10.37
N THR A 512 8.43 -7.73 -10.86
CA THR A 512 8.74 -6.35 -10.53
C THR A 512 8.09 -5.98 -9.19
N GLU A 513 8.43 -4.81 -8.63
CA GLU A 513 7.75 -4.33 -7.43
C GLU A 513 6.26 -4.05 -7.65
N VAL A 514 5.90 -3.63 -8.87
CA VAL A 514 4.49 -3.51 -9.26
C VAL A 514 3.78 -4.85 -9.17
N ASP A 515 4.40 -5.92 -9.69
CA ASP A 515 3.80 -7.25 -9.67
C ASP A 515 3.65 -7.77 -8.24
N LEU A 516 4.68 -7.58 -7.39
CA LEU A 516 4.65 -8.02 -6.00
C LEU A 516 3.60 -7.28 -5.18
N ILE A 517 3.49 -5.95 -5.32
CA ILE A 517 2.41 -5.16 -4.67
C ILE A 517 1.04 -5.67 -5.11
N ARG A 518 0.85 -5.92 -6.42
CA ARG A 518 -0.42 -6.40 -6.98
C ARG A 518 -0.77 -7.81 -6.50
N LEU A 519 0.21 -8.69 -6.34
CA LEU A 519 0.00 -10.02 -5.76
C LEU A 519 -0.43 -9.91 -4.29
N MET A 520 0.27 -9.09 -3.49
CA MET A 520 -0.07 -8.89 -2.08
C MET A 520 -1.49 -8.32 -1.89
N ASP A 521 -1.85 -7.25 -2.63
CA ASP A 521 -3.21 -6.66 -2.58
C ASP A 521 -4.28 -7.65 -3.07
N ARG A 522 -4.03 -8.37 -4.17
CA ARG A 522 -4.97 -9.38 -4.71
C ARG A 522 -5.24 -10.50 -3.70
N HIS A 523 -4.20 -10.97 -3.03
CA HIS A 523 -4.31 -12.06 -2.06
C HIS A 523 -4.67 -11.58 -0.64
N GLY A 524 -4.84 -10.26 -0.44
CA GLY A 524 -5.30 -9.69 0.82
C GLY A 524 -4.28 -9.78 1.96
N ILE A 525 -2.98 -9.66 1.65
CA ILE A 525 -1.92 -9.57 2.66
C ILE A 525 -1.21 -8.21 2.59
N GLY A 526 -0.74 -7.71 3.72
CA GLY A 526 -0.16 -6.36 3.80
C GLY A 526 -1.21 -5.24 3.76
N THR A 527 -2.44 -5.52 4.20
CA THR A 527 -3.52 -4.53 4.33
C THR A 527 -3.16 -3.40 5.30
N ASP A 528 -3.99 -2.36 5.41
CA ASP A 528 -3.70 -1.17 6.23
C ASP A 528 -2.41 -0.44 5.80
N ALA A 529 -2.13 -0.43 4.49
CA ALA A 529 -0.94 0.20 3.91
C ALA A 529 0.39 -0.31 4.51
N THR A 530 0.55 -1.64 4.66
CA THR A 530 1.77 -2.26 5.21
C THR A 530 2.61 -3.02 4.16
N ILE A 531 2.15 -3.11 2.91
CA ILE A 531 2.85 -3.79 1.79
C ILE A 531 4.33 -3.40 1.70
N GLN A 532 4.65 -2.10 1.69
CA GLN A 532 6.03 -1.62 1.55
C GLN A 532 6.95 -2.09 2.67
N ASP A 533 6.42 -2.26 3.89
CA ASP A 533 7.19 -2.66 5.06
C ASP A 533 7.60 -4.14 4.96
N HIS A 534 6.72 -5.00 4.44
CA HIS A 534 7.02 -6.42 4.22
C HIS A 534 7.99 -6.62 3.05
N ILE A 535 7.82 -5.89 1.94
CA ILE A 535 8.77 -5.88 0.81
C ILE A 535 10.16 -5.43 1.30
N LYS A 536 10.23 -4.34 2.07
CA LYS A 536 11.47 -3.87 2.67
C LYS A 536 12.09 -4.92 3.60
N THR A 537 11.27 -5.66 4.35
CA THR A 537 11.77 -6.66 5.29
C THR A 537 12.46 -7.81 4.57
N ILE A 538 11.88 -8.38 3.51
CA ILE A 538 12.53 -9.49 2.78
C ILE A 538 13.85 -9.08 2.11
N LEU A 539 13.97 -7.82 1.71
CA LEU A 539 15.21 -7.25 1.17
C LEU A 539 16.25 -7.01 2.27
N THR A 540 15.83 -6.41 3.40
CA THR A 540 16.71 -6.10 4.54
C THR A 540 17.27 -7.38 5.19
N ARG A 541 16.50 -8.47 5.14
CA ARG A 541 16.90 -9.80 5.64
C ARG A 541 17.64 -10.64 4.60
N GLU A 542 17.95 -10.06 3.44
CA GLU A 542 18.70 -10.71 2.36
C GLU A 542 18.08 -12.05 1.92
N TYR A 543 16.74 -12.16 1.97
CA TYR A 543 16.01 -13.31 1.44
C TYR A 543 15.68 -13.15 -0.04
N ALA A 544 15.57 -11.91 -0.49
CA ALA A 544 15.47 -11.56 -1.88
C ALA A 544 16.42 -10.41 -2.18
N VAL A 545 16.83 -10.32 -3.44
CA VAL A 545 17.55 -9.17 -3.99
C VAL A 545 16.72 -8.54 -5.08
N LYS A 546 16.90 -7.23 -5.28
CA LYS A 546 16.21 -6.46 -6.32
C LYS A 546 17.23 -5.91 -7.30
N ASN A 547 17.35 -6.56 -8.45
CA ASN A 547 18.27 -6.19 -9.53
C ASN A 547 17.49 -5.65 -10.72
N ASN A 548 17.88 -4.48 -11.23
CA ASN A 548 17.20 -3.82 -12.37
C ASN A 548 15.67 -3.72 -12.22
N GLY A 549 15.19 -3.54 -10.98
CA GLY A 549 13.76 -3.42 -10.67
C GLY A 549 13.00 -4.74 -10.54
N LYS A 550 13.67 -5.89 -10.69
CA LYS A 550 13.10 -7.23 -10.59
C LYS A 550 13.62 -7.98 -9.36
N PHE A 551 12.77 -8.80 -8.74
CA PHE A 551 13.08 -9.59 -7.56
C PHE A 551 13.54 -10.99 -7.93
N SER A 552 14.60 -11.46 -7.30
CA SER A 552 15.00 -12.88 -7.29
C SER A 552 15.28 -13.31 -5.85
N PRO A 553 14.95 -14.55 -5.47
CA PRO A 553 15.32 -15.04 -4.14
C PRO A 553 16.84 -15.19 -4.04
N THR A 554 17.39 -15.02 -2.84
CA THR A 554 18.75 -15.47 -2.54
C THR A 554 18.75 -16.96 -2.30
N THR A 555 19.93 -17.59 -2.28
CA THR A 555 20.07 -19.02 -1.92
C THR A 555 19.39 -19.32 -0.58
N LEU A 556 19.59 -18.46 0.44
CA LEU A 556 18.95 -18.64 1.74
C LEU A 556 17.42 -18.48 1.67
N GLY A 557 16.93 -17.43 1.01
CA GLY A 557 15.48 -17.21 0.89
C GLY A 557 14.78 -18.35 0.16
N HIS A 558 15.40 -18.84 -0.92
CA HIS A 558 14.92 -19.98 -1.70
C HIS A 558 14.90 -21.26 -0.86
N ALA A 559 16.02 -21.60 -0.21
CA ALA A 559 16.17 -22.79 0.62
C ALA A 559 15.18 -22.82 1.80
N LEU A 560 14.91 -21.65 2.44
CA LEU A 560 13.91 -21.57 3.50
C LEU A 560 12.50 -21.87 2.99
N VAL A 561 12.08 -21.27 1.87
CA VAL A 561 10.75 -21.52 1.30
C VAL A 561 10.61 -22.98 0.87
N GLN A 562 11.60 -23.54 0.18
CA GLN A 562 11.60 -24.95 -0.20
C GLN A 562 11.57 -25.88 1.01
N GLY A 563 12.36 -25.59 2.05
CA GLY A 563 12.41 -26.38 3.28
C GLY A 563 11.03 -26.49 3.95
N TYR A 564 10.36 -25.36 4.16
CA TYR A 564 9.01 -25.36 4.72
C TYR A 564 7.97 -26.03 3.81
N SER A 565 8.07 -25.86 2.49
CA SER A 565 7.18 -26.54 1.54
C SER A 565 7.35 -28.07 1.58
N ARG A 566 8.59 -28.57 1.68
CA ARG A 566 8.89 -30.02 1.70
C ARG A 566 8.54 -30.71 3.02
N ILE A 567 8.51 -29.97 4.14
CA ILE A 567 7.95 -30.50 5.39
C ILE A 567 6.49 -30.93 5.19
N GLY A 568 5.77 -30.38 4.21
CA GLY A 568 4.42 -30.86 3.85
C GLY A 568 3.42 -30.66 4.99
N HIS A 569 3.46 -29.48 5.60
CA HIS A 569 2.43 -29.05 6.54
C HIS A 569 1.05 -29.04 5.88
N GLU A 570 -0.01 -29.31 6.64
CA GLU A 570 -1.39 -29.10 6.18
C GLU A 570 -1.61 -27.63 5.75
N LEU A 571 -0.97 -26.70 6.47
CA LEU A 571 -0.94 -25.29 6.13
C LEU A 571 0.37 -24.91 5.44
N VAL A 572 0.28 -24.50 4.18
CA VAL A 572 1.43 -24.02 3.41
C VAL A 572 1.73 -22.56 3.79
N ILE A 573 2.54 -22.36 4.82
CA ILE A 573 2.83 -21.02 5.38
C ILE A 573 3.57 -20.06 4.43
N SER A 574 4.16 -20.57 3.34
CA SER A 574 4.72 -19.76 2.25
C SER A 574 3.66 -19.22 1.30
N LYS A 575 2.41 -19.66 1.41
CA LYS A 575 1.27 -19.17 0.62
C LYS A 575 0.44 -18.17 1.47
N PRO A 576 -0.24 -17.21 0.82
CA PRO A 576 -0.80 -16.04 1.50
C PRO A 576 -2.09 -16.33 2.28
N GLU A 577 -2.74 -17.48 2.11
CA GLU A 577 -4.11 -17.75 2.57
C GLU A 577 -4.26 -17.61 4.08
N THR A 578 -3.33 -18.17 4.86
CA THR A 578 -3.33 -18.07 6.33
C THR A 578 -3.21 -16.63 6.77
N ARG A 579 -2.26 -15.86 6.20
CA ARG A 579 -2.09 -14.45 6.54
C ARG A 579 -3.30 -13.62 6.12
N ALA A 580 -3.87 -13.88 4.95
CA ALA A 580 -5.07 -13.20 4.47
C ALA A 580 -6.26 -13.45 5.40
N SER A 581 -6.36 -14.65 5.98
CA SER A 581 -7.36 -14.94 7.01
C SER A 581 -7.14 -14.14 8.29
N MET A 582 -5.88 -13.99 8.71
CA MET A 582 -5.54 -13.15 9.87
C MET A 582 -5.92 -11.69 9.65
N GLU A 583 -5.61 -11.10 8.48
CA GLU A 583 -5.98 -9.70 8.17
C GLU A 583 -7.49 -9.50 8.16
N ARG A 584 -8.27 -10.47 7.65
CA ARG A 584 -9.74 -10.45 7.74
C ARG A 584 -10.20 -10.47 9.20
N ASP A 585 -9.59 -11.30 10.04
CA ASP A 585 -9.93 -11.38 11.46
C ASP A 585 -9.63 -10.07 12.21
N PHE A 586 -8.54 -9.37 11.86
CA PHE A 586 -8.27 -8.04 12.41
C PHE A 586 -9.33 -7.02 11.99
N ALA A 587 -9.80 -7.06 10.74
CA ALA A 587 -10.92 -6.24 10.30
C ALA A 587 -12.21 -6.57 11.06
N LEU A 588 -12.48 -7.85 11.36
CA LEU A 588 -13.62 -8.28 12.16
C LEU A 588 -13.54 -7.79 13.62
N ILE A 589 -12.33 -7.66 14.19
CA ILE A 589 -12.14 -7.02 15.51
C ILE A 589 -12.56 -5.55 15.43
N CYS A 590 -12.09 -4.80 14.43
CA CYS A 590 -12.46 -3.39 14.24
C CYS A 590 -13.99 -3.21 14.13
N GLN A 591 -14.68 -4.14 13.44
CA GLN A 591 -16.13 -4.14 13.28
C GLN A 591 -16.89 -4.58 14.55
N GLY A 592 -16.19 -5.12 15.55
CA GLY A 592 -16.78 -5.66 16.78
C GLY A 592 -17.45 -7.02 16.60
N GLN A 593 -17.10 -7.75 15.53
CA GLN A 593 -17.64 -9.07 15.22
C GLN A 593 -16.79 -10.21 15.81
N LYS A 594 -15.52 -9.96 16.11
CA LYS A 594 -14.63 -10.88 16.84
C LYS A 594 -13.95 -10.18 18.01
N GLN A 595 -13.58 -10.93 19.04
CA GLN A 595 -12.81 -10.42 20.19
C GLN A 595 -11.31 -10.62 19.97
N LYS A 596 -10.49 -9.70 20.50
CA LYS A 596 -9.02 -9.76 20.43
C LYS A 596 -8.48 -11.13 20.84
N GLN A 597 -8.83 -11.58 22.05
CA GLN A 597 -8.23 -12.78 22.65
C GLN A 597 -8.55 -14.03 21.84
N GLN A 598 -9.79 -14.16 21.36
CA GLN A 598 -10.21 -15.25 20.51
C GLN A 598 -9.35 -15.36 19.23
N VAL A 599 -9.16 -14.24 18.52
CA VAL A 599 -8.34 -14.22 17.30
C VAL A 599 -6.88 -14.57 17.59
N VAL A 600 -6.32 -14.03 18.69
CA VAL A 600 -4.94 -14.36 19.11
C VAL A 600 -4.81 -15.85 19.38
N ASP A 601 -5.71 -16.43 20.17
CA ASP A 601 -5.66 -17.84 20.54
C ASP A 601 -5.80 -18.76 19.32
N ASP A 602 -6.78 -18.50 18.45
CA ASP A 602 -7.03 -19.28 17.23
C ASP A 602 -5.79 -19.32 16.33
N VAL A 603 -5.18 -18.16 16.07
CA VAL A 603 -4.00 -18.05 15.20
C VAL A 603 -2.75 -18.64 15.87
N VAL A 604 -2.54 -18.37 17.16
CA VAL A 604 -1.41 -18.93 17.93
C VAL A 604 -1.49 -20.46 17.97
N ASN A 605 -2.67 -21.03 18.18
CA ASN A 605 -2.88 -22.48 18.18
C ASN A 605 -2.55 -23.09 16.82
N THR A 606 -3.05 -22.47 15.75
CA THR A 606 -2.77 -22.87 14.36
C THR A 606 -1.26 -22.92 14.07
N PHE A 607 -0.53 -21.87 14.43
CA PHE A 607 0.92 -21.83 14.21
C PHE A 607 1.71 -22.72 15.18
N ARG A 608 1.16 -23.05 16.36
CA ARG A 608 1.77 -24.02 17.28
C ARG A 608 1.79 -25.43 16.67
N GLU A 609 0.74 -25.80 15.94
CA GLU A 609 0.66 -27.09 15.22
C GLU A 609 1.69 -27.16 14.08
N VAL A 610 1.76 -26.09 13.27
CA VAL A 610 2.81 -25.96 12.23
C VAL A 610 4.20 -26.08 12.84
N TYR A 611 4.46 -25.36 13.94
CA TYR A 611 5.73 -25.39 14.65
C TYR A 611 6.09 -26.81 15.13
N ALA A 612 5.14 -27.51 15.76
CA ALA A 612 5.36 -28.87 16.26
C ALA A 612 5.67 -29.84 15.10
N SER A 613 4.94 -29.71 13.98
CA SER A 613 5.23 -30.47 12.76
C SER A 613 6.61 -30.15 12.19
N THR A 614 7.08 -28.90 12.25
CA THR A 614 8.41 -28.49 11.79
C THR A 614 9.47 -29.15 12.66
N VAL A 615 9.32 -29.09 13.98
CA VAL A 615 10.24 -29.72 14.94
C VAL A 615 10.35 -31.24 14.71
N ASN A 616 9.22 -31.91 14.48
CA ASN A 616 9.18 -33.36 14.28
C ASN A 616 9.81 -33.80 12.95
N ARG A 617 9.92 -32.89 11.96
CA ARG A 617 10.45 -33.16 10.62
C ARG A 617 11.64 -32.25 10.27
N MET A 618 12.45 -31.90 11.27
CA MET A 618 13.65 -31.07 11.07
C MET A 618 14.68 -31.73 10.15
N ASP A 619 14.71 -33.06 10.08
CA ASP A 619 15.52 -33.83 9.13
C ASP A 619 15.20 -33.44 7.68
N VAL A 620 13.91 -33.25 7.35
CA VAL A 620 13.46 -32.79 6.01
C VAL A 620 13.93 -31.36 5.75
N MET A 621 13.84 -30.48 6.75
CA MET A 621 14.34 -29.11 6.65
C MET A 621 15.86 -29.09 6.39
N TYR A 622 16.62 -29.92 7.11
CA TYR A 622 18.06 -30.05 6.92
C TYR A 622 18.41 -30.59 5.55
N ALA A 623 17.72 -31.63 5.07
CA ALA A 623 17.95 -32.16 3.72
C ALA A 623 17.70 -31.10 2.64
N ALA A 624 16.57 -30.40 2.73
CA ALA A 624 16.19 -29.34 1.78
C ALA A 624 17.21 -28.19 1.74
N ILE A 625 17.72 -27.75 2.91
CA ILE A 625 18.73 -26.69 2.97
C ILE A 625 20.11 -27.21 2.55
N GLY A 626 20.43 -28.48 2.87
CA GLY A 626 21.68 -29.13 2.51
C GLY A 626 21.93 -29.11 1.00
N GLU A 627 20.90 -29.29 0.17
CA GLU A 627 21.01 -29.19 -1.30
C GLU A 627 21.58 -27.84 -1.78
N HIS A 628 21.43 -26.77 -1.01
CA HIS A 628 21.89 -25.44 -1.37
C HIS A 628 23.24 -25.05 -0.72
N PHE A 629 23.59 -25.61 0.44
CA PHE A 629 24.73 -25.17 1.26
C PHE A 629 25.74 -26.28 1.60
N ASP A 630 25.39 -27.53 1.34
CA ASP A 630 26.25 -28.70 1.41
C ASP A 630 25.96 -29.62 0.20
N PRO A 631 26.07 -29.10 -1.04
CA PRO A 631 25.96 -29.95 -2.22
C PRO A 631 27.17 -30.86 -2.15
N GLY A 632 26.98 -32.11 -1.71
CA GLY A 632 28.07 -33.06 -1.56
C GLY A 632 28.94 -33.08 -2.82
N ASP A 633 30.25 -33.25 -2.64
CA ASP A 633 31.19 -33.57 -3.72
C ASP A 633 30.55 -34.66 -4.60
N ASP A 634 30.07 -34.27 -5.78
CA ASP A 634 29.64 -35.19 -6.85
C ASP A 634 30.91 -35.75 -7.54
N ASN A 635 31.84 -36.25 -6.72
CA ASN A 635 32.93 -37.14 -7.11
C ASN A 635 32.49 -38.56 -6.72
N GLY A 636 31.59 -39.12 -7.51
CA GLY A 636 31.25 -40.53 -7.52
C GLY A 636 31.40 -41.07 -8.94
N ASP A 637 32.50 -41.80 -9.17
CA ASP A 637 32.77 -42.57 -10.38
C ASP A 637 31.53 -43.34 -10.89
N GLY A 638 31.30 -43.24 -12.21
CA GLY A 638 30.35 -44.02 -12.98
C GLY A 638 30.52 -43.79 -14.47
#